data_AF-A0AAI9R5H2-F1
#
_entry.id   AF-A0AAI9R5H2-F1
#
_cell.length_a   1.000
_cell.length_b   1.000
_cell.length_c   1.000
_cell.angle_alpha   90.00
_cell.angle_beta   90.00
_cell.angle_gamma   90.00
#
_symmetry.space_group_name_H-M   'P 1'
#
loop_
_entity.id
_entity.type
_entity.pdbx_description
1 polymer ?
#
loop_
_entity_poly.entity_id
_entity_poly.type
_entity_poly.pdbx_seq_one_letter_code
_entity_poly.pdbx_strand_id
1 'polypeptide(L)'
;MGITWVIISMKVLYGLAIELNRWDYIGLEALGVILLTLVAVNIFVAYRHDHDAIAAQSTLVLLAIGSTAGSVLGEMGVAGMILIATLLVHGLALHRQSGNLAALGVAASNLWIGMHAITGGFEFGSLRILALDDSLLLFVLLMVVSAINATMAARFAREKNWFSQAFKVVGLGQPGLWGVSVSMGMVGALLAVASSREDVGYALGIVSFLGACFGGSYLVVRGVESMRVMTPLSIAAVPLVAILVFGDGSGDLVAWIDSYELFTILATIVTGFVLLRDQDRVTDRVLWVGSVVVLGLLVILVPTESSDAGGDGGALLLGLLAAMHIGTAILAVKRESSALAGITVLLPWGWVMIEELAEEAIRILLVANDRVDPGTIIDLEPFPLGAYLATACILMIVVNVRMGEEGVNLASKFLGLSEVSASVRDSGALQLWSIGLWLPMLTILLMSQFGGFNAITLIILVSMLVGLHLVSEVMGLRIGDPVAMAAILTVSLVAMQWRNGLFVPLSALLCLSLMILMFARGSSRESLYTGGLALMSMPILLALSGRDPVLELASTDVLPDFDSSMVSVALAAGVLAVYLPRSGTIEKLLNPALAALWLLVITTALAFSDEDAIAQAASLGMFAVSSIWLVARGELRAELRSIAKRDSRIQMAAEASKGGDGGVSTYEPIRGEMEAKRRKSRHKGETYSLAELYTTDVSHKPTVVLAILALVLGSGVLIGLLTGPNPLLLVTVGIFLTALIAIARARTERLDLELPHIFGMEMPIAAAIVGLVAIHVISHLGPGSSNRDLLDMAVLITLLLALSAISLIGKDRLLNRIPIALDWIVLPLLAGRMLGAVMVEALPFPLTIDPFEGNMLEWKLPWLLLESVLILCVIADILVDRKRVQLERDDWKGASGRGARALFVVLISFGPAGILAVASCIDQGWRYRQPTAVGLAIPAGLLALISIGAWFETSIDVLPEITLLTGLVLLVLCALTVPLKGEKWTMMLAVNSHMLLIMIGLAGYATSIVLPTLLIVLSTTVWVIGIMQLRRTLRIWGLADLILAVLVALIFVQGITEPVTLLIALMVLAGELGLVSWLGQRNEKSLLQD
;
A
#
# COMPACT_ATOMS: atom_id res chain seq x y z
N MET A 1 -48.25 -45.71 -20.18
CA MET A 1 -48.70 -46.77 -19.26
C MET A 1 -48.49 -48.18 -19.82
N GLY A 2 -49.01 -48.55 -21.00
CA GLY A 2 -48.82 -49.91 -21.57
C GLY A 2 -47.36 -50.34 -21.78
N ILE A 3 -46.53 -49.51 -22.42
CA ILE A 3 -45.08 -49.79 -22.62
C ILE A 3 -44.34 -49.91 -21.28
N THR A 4 -44.71 -49.08 -20.29
CA THR A 4 -44.14 -49.12 -18.94
C THR A 4 -44.41 -50.47 -18.27
N TRP A 5 -45.64 -51.00 -18.38
CA TRP A 5 -45.97 -52.33 -17.89
C TRP A 5 -45.21 -53.43 -18.60
N VAL A 6 -45.02 -53.34 -19.93
CA VAL A 6 -44.19 -54.29 -20.68
C VAL A 6 -42.74 -54.31 -20.15
N ILE A 7 -42.13 -53.14 -19.93
CA ILE A 7 -40.78 -53.02 -19.34
C ILE A 7 -40.73 -53.63 -17.94
N ILE A 8 -41.71 -53.32 -17.07
CA ILE A 8 -41.78 -53.86 -15.71
C ILE A 8 -41.94 -55.38 -15.73
N SER A 9 -42.88 -55.91 -16.54
CA SER A 9 -43.08 -57.35 -16.70
C SER A 9 -41.82 -58.06 -17.17
N MET A 10 -41.09 -57.49 -18.13
CA MET A 10 -39.81 -58.03 -18.56
C MET A 10 -38.76 -58.02 -17.44
N LYS A 11 -38.66 -56.96 -16.63
CA LYS A 11 -37.76 -56.92 -15.47
C LYS A 11 -38.10 -58.02 -14.46
N VAL A 12 -39.39 -58.21 -14.19
CA VAL A 12 -39.88 -59.27 -13.30
C VAL A 12 -39.54 -60.66 -13.84
N LEU A 13 -39.68 -60.90 -15.15
CA LEU A 13 -39.31 -62.17 -15.77
C LEU A 13 -37.80 -62.46 -15.68
N TYR A 14 -36.95 -61.46 -15.91
CA TYR A 14 -35.50 -61.62 -15.71
C TYR A 14 -35.16 -61.90 -14.24
N GLY A 15 -35.75 -61.15 -13.31
CA GLY A 15 -35.56 -61.37 -11.86
C GLY A 15 -36.04 -62.74 -11.40
N LEU A 16 -37.18 -63.20 -11.92
CA LEU A 16 -37.73 -64.54 -11.66
C LEU A 16 -36.78 -65.62 -12.17
N ALA A 17 -36.21 -65.48 -13.37
CA ALA A 17 -35.23 -66.43 -13.89
C ALA A 17 -34.01 -66.55 -12.96
N ILE A 18 -33.48 -65.42 -12.48
CA ILE A 18 -32.35 -65.39 -11.53
C ILE A 18 -32.73 -66.04 -10.19
N GLU A 19 -33.90 -65.71 -9.62
CA GLU A 19 -34.37 -66.31 -8.37
C GLU A 19 -34.68 -67.82 -8.50
N LEU A 20 -35.17 -68.29 -9.65
CA LEU A 20 -35.35 -69.73 -9.90
C LEU A 20 -34.04 -70.51 -9.83
N ASN A 21 -32.93 -69.91 -10.28
CA ASN A 21 -31.61 -70.51 -10.12
C ASN A 21 -31.12 -70.42 -8.66
N ARG A 22 -31.36 -69.29 -7.99
CA ARG A 22 -31.02 -69.13 -6.56
C ARG A 22 -31.77 -70.11 -5.65
N TRP A 23 -32.99 -70.49 -6.01
CA TRP A 23 -33.79 -71.49 -5.31
C TRP A 23 -33.48 -72.94 -5.75
N ASP A 24 -32.40 -73.16 -6.51
CA ASP A 24 -31.94 -74.46 -7.02
C ASP A 24 -32.95 -75.20 -7.92
N TYR A 25 -33.96 -74.52 -8.48
CA TYR A 25 -34.92 -75.13 -9.43
C TYR A 25 -34.31 -75.32 -10.83
N ILE A 26 -33.31 -74.53 -11.21
CA ILE A 26 -32.60 -74.62 -12.49
C ILE A 26 -31.10 -74.46 -12.30
N GLY A 27 -30.28 -75.17 -13.07
CA GLY A 27 -28.82 -75.01 -13.08
C GLY A 27 -28.34 -73.76 -13.84
N LEU A 28 -27.06 -73.41 -13.69
CA LEU A 28 -26.46 -72.20 -14.26
C LEU A 28 -26.49 -72.18 -15.81
N GLU A 29 -26.32 -73.33 -16.46
CA GLU A 29 -26.45 -73.46 -17.92
C GLU A 29 -27.90 -73.21 -18.40
N ALA A 30 -28.88 -73.75 -17.67
CA ALA A 30 -30.30 -73.55 -17.97
C ALA A 30 -30.73 -72.10 -17.72
N LEU A 31 -30.19 -71.46 -16.68
CA LEU A 31 -30.37 -70.03 -16.43
C LEU A 31 -29.88 -69.19 -17.62
N GLY A 32 -28.67 -69.47 -18.14
CA GLY A 32 -28.11 -68.78 -19.30
C GLY A 32 -29.01 -68.89 -20.54
N VAL A 33 -29.52 -70.09 -20.84
CA VAL A 33 -30.44 -70.32 -21.98
C VAL A 33 -31.77 -69.58 -21.78
N ILE A 34 -32.35 -69.62 -20.58
CA ILE A 34 -33.60 -68.92 -20.26
C ILE A 34 -33.42 -67.40 -20.39
N LEU A 35 -32.33 -66.85 -19.86
CA LEU A 35 -32.04 -65.43 -19.93
C LEU A 35 -31.81 -64.96 -21.38
N LEU A 36 -31.07 -65.72 -22.20
CA LEU A 36 -30.90 -65.42 -23.63
C LEU A 36 -32.23 -65.52 -24.40
N THR A 37 -33.07 -66.49 -24.07
CA THR A 37 -34.42 -66.62 -24.65
C THR A 37 -35.28 -65.41 -24.29
N LEU A 38 -35.25 -64.97 -23.04
CA LEU A 38 -35.95 -63.76 -22.59
C LEU A 38 -35.42 -62.50 -23.28
N VAL A 39 -34.10 -62.40 -23.53
CA VAL A 39 -33.52 -61.31 -24.34
C VAL A 39 -34.07 -61.34 -25.77
N ALA A 40 -34.15 -62.51 -26.42
CA ALA A 40 -34.72 -62.64 -27.76
C ALA A 40 -36.22 -62.27 -27.79
N VAL A 41 -36.99 -62.70 -26.79
CA VAL A 41 -38.41 -62.31 -26.63
C VAL A 41 -38.50 -60.79 -26.42
N ASN A 42 -37.61 -60.19 -25.63
CA ASN A 42 -37.62 -58.75 -25.38
C ASN A 42 -37.27 -57.94 -26.64
N ILE A 43 -36.34 -58.42 -27.48
CA ILE A 43 -36.06 -57.84 -28.79
C ILE A 43 -37.30 -57.96 -29.70
N PHE A 44 -37.94 -59.13 -29.76
CA PHE A 44 -39.17 -59.32 -30.54
C PHE A 44 -40.30 -58.37 -30.09
N VAL A 45 -40.49 -58.21 -28.77
CA VAL A 45 -41.46 -57.27 -28.19
C VAL A 45 -41.07 -55.83 -28.52
N ALA A 46 -39.78 -55.47 -28.53
CA ALA A 46 -39.31 -54.16 -28.94
C ALA A 46 -39.62 -53.87 -30.42
N TYR A 47 -39.52 -54.87 -31.31
CA TYR A 47 -39.94 -54.75 -32.71
C TYR A 47 -41.46 -54.63 -32.85
N ARG A 48 -42.24 -55.41 -32.09
CA ARG A 48 -43.71 -55.35 -32.13
C ARG A 48 -44.25 -53.99 -31.68
N HIS A 49 -43.66 -53.39 -30.64
CA HIS A 49 -44.11 -52.12 -30.08
C HIS A 49 -43.35 -50.90 -30.62
N ASP A 50 -42.39 -51.12 -31.53
CA ASP A 50 -41.50 -50.11 -32.11
C ASP A 50 -40.96 -49.10 -31.09
N HIS A 51 -40.43 -49.59 -29.96
CA HIS A 51 -40.03 -48.73 -28.85
C HIS A 51 -38.61 -49.02 -28.35
N ASP A 52 -37.74 -48.03 -28.47
CA ASP A 52 -36.31 -48.16 -28.17
C ASP A 52 -36.03 -48.50 -26.69
N ALA A 53 -36.89 -48.09 -25.75
CA ALA A 53 -36.68 -48.39 -24.33
C ALA A 53 -36.77 -49.89 -24.00
N ILE A 54 -37.57 -50.65 -24.76
CA ILE A 54 -37.70 -52.11 -24.60
C ILE A 54 -36.43 -52.78 -25.15
N ALA A 55 -35.96 -52.31 -26.31
CA ALA A 55 -34.69 -52.74 -26.92
C ALA A 55 -33.46 -52.42 -26.05
N ALA A 56 -33.43 -51.25 -25.43
CA ALA A 56 -32.38 -50.83 -24.49
C ALA A 56 -32.31 -51.73 -23.24
N GLN A 57 -33.44 -52.23 -22.77
CA GLN A 57 -33.47 -53.18 -21.66
C GLN A 57 -32.83 -54.52 -22.04
N SER A 58 -33.12 -55.06 -23.24
CA SER A 58 -32.46 -56.29 -23.72
C SER A 58 -30.94 -56.11 -23.83
N THR A 59 -30.50 -54.94 -24.26
CA THR A 59 -29.08 -54.58 -24.35
C THR A 59 -28.35 -54.65 -23.01
N LEU A 60 -28.87 -53.97 -21.99
CA LEU A 60 -28.23 -53.92 -20.66
C LEU A 60 -28.23 -55.30 -20.01
N VAL A 61 -29.32 -56.06 -20.19
CA VAL A 61 -29.41 -57.43 -19.70
C VAL A 61 -28.45 -58.35 -20.46
N LEU A 62 -28.28 -58.19 -21.77
CA LEU A 62 -27.33 -58.98 -22.56
C LEU A 62 -25.87 -58.71 -22.14
N LEU A 63 -25.51 -57.45 -21.83
CA LEU A 63 -24.21 -57.11 -21.25
C LEU A 63 -24.01 -57.79 -19.89
N ALA A 64 -25.03 -57.74 -19.02
CA ALA A 64 -24.99 -58.41 -17.72
C ALA A 64 -24.87 -59.93 -17.83
N ILE A 65 -25.62 -60.57 -18.74
CA ILE A 65 -25.51 -62.02 -19.02
C ILE A 65 -24.12 -62.33 -19.58
N GLY A 66 -23.64 -61.52 -20.51
CA GLY A 66 -22.31 -61.68 -21.12
C GLY A 66 -21.18 -61.68 -20.10
N SER A 67 -21.25 -60.79 -19.11
CA SER A 67 -20.30 -60.75 -17.98
C SER A 67 -20.29 -62.01 -17.13
N THR A 68 -21.42 -62.72 -17.08
CA THR A 68 -21.57 -63.92 -16.24
C THR A 68 -21.17 -65.19 -16.97
N ALA A 69 -21.09 -65.15 -18.30
CA ALA A 69 -20.50 -66.21 -19.12
C ALA A 69 -19.02 -66.45 -18.79
N GLY A 70 -18.35 -65.48 -18.15
CA GLY A 70 -17.01 -65.65 -17.60
C GLY A 70 -16.89 -66.79 -16.60
N SER A 71 -17.95 -67.09 -15.84
CA SER A 71 -17.97 -68.24 -14.92
C SER A 71 -17.76 -69.60 -15.61
N VAL A 72 -17.99 -69.68 -16.94
CA VAL A 72 -17.84 -70.89 -17.76
C VAL A 72 -16.66 -70.77 -18.73
N LEU A 73 -16.41 -69.58 -19.29
CA LEU A 73 -15.47 -69.35 -20.40
C LEU A 73 -14.26 -68.48 -20.03
N GLY A 74 -14.11 -68.12 -18.75
CA GLY A 74 -13.02 -67.26 -18.26
C GLY A 74 -13.06 -65.84 -18.82
N GLU A 75 -11.96 -65.10 -18.67
CA GLU A 75 -11.82 -63.70 -19.11
C GLU A 75 -12.07 -63.51 -20.61
N MET A 76 -11.56 -64.45 -21.43
CA MET A 76 -11.81 -64.47 -22.89
C MET A 76 -13.31 -64.56 -23.21
N GLY A 77 -14.07 -65.32 -22.40
CA GLY A 77 -15.52 -65.40 -22.50
C GLY A 77 -16.22 -64.09 -22.20
N VAL A 78 -15.80 -63.40 -21.14
CA VAL A 78 -16.31 -62.06 -20.78
C VAL A 78 -16.05 -61.06 -21.90
N ALA A 79 -14.80 -60.97 -22.36
CA ALA A 79 -14.39 -60.07 -23.43
C ALA A 79 -15.16 -60.33 -24.75
N GLY A 80 -15.24 -61.61 -25.16
CA GLY A 80 -15.98 -62.02 -26.34
C GLY A 80 -17.47 -61.69 -26.27
N MET A 81 -18.10 -61.91 -25.11
CA MET A 81 -19.52 -61.62 -24.92
C MET A 81 -19.83 -60.12 -24.83
N ILE A 82 -18.93 -59.31 -24.25
CA ILE A 82 -19.04 -57.84 -24.28
C ILE A 82 -18.97 -57.34 -25.74
N LEU A 83 -18.05 -57.87 -26.54
CA LEU A 83 -17.94 -57.53 -27.96
C LEU A 83 -19.19 -57.93 -28.75
N ILE A 84 -19.69 -59.15 -28.56
CA ILE A 84 -20.93 -59.63 -29.21
C ILE A 84 -22.13 -58.76 -28.81
N ALA A 85 -22.29 -58.48 -27.52
CA ALA A 85 -23.34 -57.60 -27.03
C ALA A 85 -23.23 -56.21 -27.68
N THR A 86 -22.04 -55.63 -27.73
CA THR A 86 -21.78 -54.33 -28.37
C THR A 86 -22.16 -54.34 -29.85
N LEU A 87 -21.77 -55.36 -30.60
CA LEU A 87 -22.12 -55.52 -32.02
C LEU A 87 -23.62 -55.66 -32.25
N LEU A 88 -24.32 -56.45 -31.41
CA LEU A 88 -25.76 -56.64 -31.51
C LEU A 88 -26.54 -55.35 -31.24
N VAL A 89 -26.10 -54.57 -30.26
CA VAL A 89 -26.71 -53.27 -29.90
C VAL A 89 -26.56 -52.27 -31.01
N HIS A 90 -25.34 -52.14 -31.54
CA HIS A 90 -25.08 -51.23 -32.65
C HIS A 90 -25.73 -51.72 -33.95
N GLY A 91 -25.81 -53.03 -34.17
CA GLY A 91 -26.57 -53.64 -35.26
C GLY A 91 -28.07 -53.30 -35.18
N LEU A 92 -28.65 -53.36 -33.98
CA LEU A 92 -30.04 -52.96 -33.74
C LEU A 92 -30.24 -51.45 -33.96
N ALA A 93 -29.29 -50.63 -33.52
CA ALA A 93 -29.31 -49.18 -33.75
C ALA A 93 -29.23 -48.84 -35.25
N LEU A 94 -28.38 -49.54 -36.02
CA LEU A 94 -28.26 -49.42 -37.47
C LEU A 94 -29.55 -49.81 -38.19
N HIS A 95 -30.13 -50.95 -37.83
CA HIS A 95 -31.34 -51.46 -38.44
C HIS A 95 -32.56 -50.56 -38.15
N ARG A 96 -32.68 -50.07 -36.92
CA ARG A 96 -33.80 -49.20 -36.48
C ARG A 96 -33.57 -47.72 -36.78
N GLN A 97 -32.39 -47.34 -37.28
CA GLN A 97 -31.95 -45.95 -37.40
C GLN A 97 -32.14 -45.14 -36.09
N SER A 98 -31.88 -45.78 -34.95
CA SER A 98 -32.17 -45.20 -33.63
C SER A 98 -30.95 -44.52 -33.01
N GLY A 99 -31.01 -43.20 -32.85
CA GLY A 99 -30.05 -42.44 -32.05
C GLY A 99 -30.06 -42.80 -30.55
N ASN A 100 -31.21 -43.24 -30.01
CA ASN A 100 -31.28 -43.67 -28.60
C ASN A 100 -30.42 -44.92 -28.34
N LEU A 101 -30.56 -45.93 -29.20
CA LEU A 101 -29.82 -47.18 -29.08
C LEU A 101 -28.33 -47.01 -29.40
N ALA A 102 -28.00 -46.19 -30.39
CA ALA A 102 -26.61 -45.84 -30.70
C ALA A 102 -25.95 -45.13 -29.51
N ALA A 103 -26.60 -44.11 -28.93
CA ALA A 103 -26.06 -43.37 -27.79
C ALA A 103 -25.89 -44.26 -26.55
N LEU A 104 -26.86 -45.13 -26.26
CA LEU A 104 -26.78 -46.09 -25.17
C LEU A 104 -25.68 -47.12 -25.40
N GLY A 105 -25.53 -47.65 -26.61
CA GLY A 105 -24.49 -48.61 -26.96
C GLY A 105 -23.08 -48.04 -26.77
N VAL A 106 -22.86 -46.78 -27.19
CA VAL A 106 -21.59 -46.07 -26.98
C VAL A 106 -21.28 -45.88 -25.49
N ALA A 107 -22.28 -45.47 -24.69
CA ALA A 107 -22.07 -45.22 -23.26
C ALA A 107 -21.91 -46.53 -22.46
N ALA A 108 -22.80 -47.50 -22.66
CA ALA A 108 -22.87 -48.70 -21.86
C ALA A 108 -21.69 -49.64 -22.07
N SER A 109 -21.22 -49.84 -23.32
CA SER A 109 -20.15 -50.80 -23.61
C SER A 109 -18.82 -50.43 -22.95
N ASN A 110 -18.36 -49.17 -23.07
CA ASN A 110 -17.14 -48.72 -22.39
C ASN A 110 -17.29 -48.65 -20.87
N LEU A 111 -18.46 -48.26 -20.35
CA LEU A 111 -18.74 -48.27 -18.90
C LEU A 111 -18.69 -49.68 -18.33
N TRP A 112 -19.17 -50.67 -19.09
CA TRP A 112 -19.10 -52.07 -18.71
C TRP A 112 -17.67 -52.59 -18.68
N ILE A 113 -16.86 -52.27 -19.69
CA ILE A 113 -15.43 -52.62 -19.70
C ILE A 113 -14.71 -51.98 -18.50
N GLY A 114 -14.94 -50.69 -18.24
CA GLY A 114 -14.36 -49.98 -17.09
C GLY A 114 -14.74 -50.59 -15.75
N MET A 115 -15.99 -51.04 -15.59
CA MET A 115 -16.44 -51.77 -14.40
C MET A 115 -15.63 -53.06 -14.21
N HIS A 116 -15.45 -53.86 -15.27
CA HIS A 116 -14.67 -55.09 -15.22
C HIS A 116 -13.18 -54.89 -14.94
N ALA A 117 -12.65 -53.73 -15.34
CA ALA A 117 -11.25 -53.38 -15.13
C ALA A 117 -10.97 -52.87 -13.69
N ILE A 118 -11.89 -52.07 -13.12
CA ILE A 118 -11.69 -51.47 -11.79
C ILE A 118 -12.19 -52.33 -10.62
N THR A 119 -13.08 -53.29 -10.88
CA THR A 119 -13.61 -54.17 -9.83
C THR A 119 -12.85 -55.50 -9.84
N GLY A 120 -12.46 -56.02 -8.66
CA GLY A 120 -11.86 -57.35 -8.50
C GLY A 120 -12.85 -58.51 -8.72
N GLY A 121 -13.88 -58.29 -9.54
CA GLY A 121 -15.07 -59.13 -9.66
C GLY A 121 -16.07 -58.93 -8.52
N PHE A 122 -17.33 -59.27 -8.76
CA PHE A 122 -18.38 -59.23 -7.75
C PHE A 122 -19.51 -60.20 -8.08
N GLU A 123 -20.29 -60.57 -7.06
CA GLU A 123 -21.42 -61.49 -7.20
C GLU A 123 -22.74 -60.71 -7.09
N PHE A 124 -23.65 -60.94 -8.05
CA PHE A 124 -25.00 -60.39 -8.03
C PHE A 124 -26.03 -61.53 -8.01
N GLY A 125 -26.47 -61.92 -6.81
CA GLY A 125 -27.29 -63.13 -6.65
C GLY A 125 -26.46 -64.38 -6.94
N SER A 126 -26.86 -65.18 -7.93
CA SER A 126 -26.12 -66.36 -8.39
C SER A 126 -25.18 -66.09 -9.58
N LEU A 127 -25.13 -64.84 -10.04
CA LEU A 127 -24.33 -64.40 -11.17
C LEU A 127 -22.95 -63.94 -10.70
N ARG A 128 -21.90 -64.67 -11.09
CA ARG A 128 -20.51 -64.28 -10.82
C ARG A 128 -19.95 -63.46 -11.98
N ILE A 129 -19.54 -62.24 -11.70
CA ILE A 129 -18.90 -61.32 -12.65
C ILE A 129 -17.39 -61.35 -12.37
N LEU A 130 -16.60 -61.80 -13.35
CA LEU A 130 -15.14 -61.87 -13.24
C LEU A 130 -14.50 -60.52 -13.59
N ALA A 131 -13.35 -60.22 -12.97
CA ALA A 131 -12.49 -59.12 -13.41
C ALA A 131 -11.86 -59.45 -14.78
N LEU A 132 -11.39 -58.42 -15.49
CA LEU A 132 -10.51 -58.56 -16.65
C LEU A 132 -9.10 -58.20 -16.20
N ASP A 133 -8.29 -59.20 -15.87
CA ASP A 133 -6.96 -59.04 -15.30
C ASP A 133 -5.86 -59.14 -16.38
N ASP A 134 -6.13 -59.83 -17.51
CA ASP A 134 -5.24 -59.87 -18.67
C ASP A 134 -5.15 -58.50 -19.36
N SER A 135 -4.00 -57.84 -19.20
CA SER A 135 -3.69 -56.53 -19.76
C SER A 135 -3.87 -56.47 -21.28
N LEU A 136 -3.36 -57.45 -22.03
CA LEU A 136 -3.43 -57.46 -23.50
C LEU A 136 -4.89 -57.64 -23.95
N LEU A 137 -5.61 -58.56 -23.34
CA LEU A 137 -7.02 -58.82 -23.64
C LEU A 137 -7.88 -57.58 -23.38
N LEU A 138 -7.71 -56.93 -22.23
CA LEU A 138 -8.42 -55.70 -21.86
C LEU A 138 -8.10 -54.57 -22.83
N PHE A 139 -6.83 -54.40 -23.20
CA PHE A 139 -6.37 -53.36 -24.12
C PHE A 139 -7.00 -53.53 -25.51
N VAL A 140 -6.91 -54.74 -26.07
CA VAL A 140 -7.47 -55.05 -27.40
C VAL A 140 -8.99 -54.97 -27.40
N LEU A 141 -9.66 -55.47 -26.35
CA LEU A 141 -11.12 -55.36 -26.22
C LEU A 141 -11.56 -53.89 -26.23
N LEU A 142 -10.92 -53.06 -25.40
CA LEU A 142 -11.23 -51.64 -25.31
C LEU A 142 -10.94 -50.92 -26.64
N MET A 143 -9.86 -51.30 -27.34
CA MET A 143 -9.56 -50.76 -28.66
C MET A 143 -10.67 -51.04 -29.68
N VAL A 144 -11.05 -52.31 -29.83
CA VAL A 144 -12.06 -52.74 -30.81
C VAL A 144 -13.42 -52.11 -30.50
N VAL A 145 -13.85 -52.17 -29.24
CA VAL A 145 -15.13 -51.61 -28.80
C VAL A 145 -15.15 -50.09 -28.95
N SER A 146 -14.06 -49.39 -28.62
CA SER A 146 -13.96 -47.93 -28.79
C SER A 146 -13.96 -47.51 -30.26
N ALA A 147 -13.35 -48.29 -31.17
CA ALA A 147 -13.39 -48.03 -32.61
C ALA A 147 -14.81 -48.19 -33.18
N ILE A 148 -15.54 -49.24 -32.76
CA ILE A 148 -16.96 -49.44 -33.12
C ILE A 148 -17.81 -48.29 -32.58
N ASN A 149 -17.62 -47.93 -31.31
CA ASN A 149 -18.33 -46.84 -30.64
C ASN A 149 -18.09 -45.50 -31.33
N ALA A 150 -16.84 -45.18 -31.67
CA ALA A 150 -16.47 -43.97 -32.40
C ALA A 150 -17.14 -43.90 -33.78
N THR A 151 -17.18 -45.01 -34.51
CA THR A 151 -17.84 -45.10 -35.82
C THR A 151 -19.36 -44.87 -35.70
N MET A 152 -19.99 -45.49 -34.70
CA MET A 152 -21.43 -45.35 -34.44
C MET A 152 -21.78 -43.93 -33.96
N ALA A 153 -20.96 -43.35 -33.10
CA ALA A 153 -21.12 -41.98 -32.63
C ALA A 153 -21.02 -40.97 -33.79
N ALA A 154 -20.08 -41.14 -34.72
CA ALA A 154 -19.96 -40.29 -35.91
C ALA A 154 -21.18 -40.43 -36.83
N ARG A 155 -21.63 -41.66 -37.09
CA ARG A 155 -22.75 -41.94 -37.99
C ARG A 155 -24.08 -41.36 -37.49
N PHE A 156 -24.36 -41.50 -36.19
CA PHE A 156 -25.63 -41.08 -35.59
C PHE A 156 -25.58 -39.68 -34.96
N ALA A 157 -24.49 -38.92 -35.11
CA ALA A 157 -24.26 -37.68 -34.37
C ALA A 157 -25.38 -36.63 -34.44
N ARG A 158 -26.14 -36.62 -35.54
CA ARG A 158 -27.24 -35.67 -35.80
C ARG A 158 -28.62 -36.19 -35.39
N GLU A 159 -28.73 -37.45 -34.98
CA GLU A 159 -30.00 -38.06 -34.58
C GLU A 159 -30.43 -37.64 -33.18
N LYS A 160 -31.76 -37.63 -32.96
CA LYS A 160 -32.32 -37.37 -31.63
C LYS A 160 -32.01 -38.54 -30.70
N ASN A 161 -31.69 -38.23 -29.44
CA ASN A 161 -31.45 -39.23 -28.40
C ASN A 161 -31.97 -38.77 -27.03
N TRP A 162 -32.18 -39.73 -26.12
CA TRP A 162 -32.68 -39.49 -24.76
C TRP A 162 -31.76 -38.61 -23.94
N PHE A 163 -30.44 -38.81 -24.00
CA PHE A 163 -29.50 -38.07 -23.15
C PHE A 163 -29.50 -36.57 -23.49
N SER A 164 -29.41 -36.21 -24.77
CA SER A 164 -29.51 -34.82 -25.23
C SER A 164 -30.83 -34.16 -24.84
N GLN A 165 -31.94 -34.92 -24.83
CA GLN A 165 -33.24 -34.42 -24.39
C GLN A 165 -33.30 -34.22 -22.86
N ALA A 166 -32.68 -35.11 -22.08
CA ALA A 166 -32.58 -34.98 -20.64
C ALA A 166 -31.82 -33.70 -20.24
N PHE A 167 -30.68 -33.42 -20.89
CA PHE A 167 -29.93 -32.16 -20.66
C PHE A 167 -30.78 -30.92 -20.97
N LYS A 168 -31.62 -30.97 -22.02
CA LYS A 168 -32.54 -29.87 -22.36
C LYS A 168 -33.59 -29.64 -21.28
N VAL A 169 -34.14 -30.72 -20.70
CA VAL A 169 -35.15 -30.65 -19.64
C VAL A 169 -34.56 -30.10 -18.33
N VAL A 170 -33.28 -30.41 -18.04
CA VAL A 170 -32.55 -29.90 -16.85
C VAL A 170 -32.04 -28.45 -17.06
N GLY A 171 -32.24 -27.86 -18.25
CA GLY A 171 -31.81 -26.48 -18.55
C GLY A 171 -30.33 -26.34 -18.95
N LEU A 172 -29.64 -27.45 -19.19
CA LEU A 172 -28.21 -27.49 -19.56
C LEU A 172 -27.95 -27.40 -21.07
N GLY A 173 -28.97 -27.02 -21.85
CA GLY A 173 -28.92 -26.97 -23.32
C GLY A 173 -29.19 -28.33 -23.98
N GLN A 174 -29.11 -28.40 -25.31
CA GLN A 174 -29.36 -29.62 -26.08
C GLN A 174 -28.08 -30.05 -26.83
N PRO A 175 -27.09 -30.62 -26.13
CA PRO A 175 -25.86 -31.13 -26.77
C PRO A 175 -26.19 -32.19 -27.82
N GLY A 176 -25.38 -32.31 -28.88
CA GLY A 176 -25.56 -33.37 -29.90
C GLY A 176 -25.30 -34.78 -29.34
N LEU A 177 -25.79 -35.82 -30.04
CA LEU A 177 -25.64 -37.21 -29.61
C LEU A 177 -24.19 -37.56 -29.29
N TRP A 178 -23.30 -37.23 -30.23
CA TRP A 178 -21.87 -37.49 -30.12
C TRP A 178 -21.29 -36.95 -28.81
N GLY A 179 -21.61 -35.70 -28.46
CA GLY A 179 -21.05 -35.05 -27.27
C GLY A 179 -21.44 -35.77 -25.98
N VAL A 180 -22.70 -36.18 -25.82
CA VAL A 180 -23.16 -36.78 -24.56
C VAL A 180 -22.79 -38.26 -24.47
N SER A 181 -22.97 -39.03 -25.54
CA SER A 181 -22.71 -40.47 -25.51
C SER A 181 -21.22 -40.78 -25.41
N VAL A 182 -20.37 -40.02 -26.12
CA VAL A 182 -18.92 -40.18 -26.04
C VAL A 182 -18.43 -39.75 -24.66
N SER A 183 -18.89 -38.63 -24.09
CA SER A 183 -18.48 -38.24 -22.73
C SER A 183 -18.84 -39.30 -21.68
N MET A 184 -20.02 -39.92 -21.73
CA MET A 184 -20.36 -41.02 -20.81
C MET A 184 -19.55 -42.30 -21.09
N GLY A 185 -19.32 -42.65 -22.37
CA GLY A 185 -18.47 -43.78 -22.73
C GLY A 185 -17.00 -43.57 -22.33
N MET A 186 -16.52 -42.33 -22.37
CA MET A 186 -15.17 -41.96 -21.93
C MET A 186 -14.99 -42.15 -20.43
N VAL A 187 -16.03 -41.92 -19.59
CA VAL A 187 -15.95 -42.24 -18.16
C VAL A 187 -15.62 -43.72 -17.97
N GLY A 188 -16.31 -44.60 -18.68
CA GLY A 188 -16.03 -46.03 -18.66
C GLY A 188 -14.63 -46.41 -19.10
N ALA A 189 -14.18 -45.85 -20.23
CA ALA A 189 -12.84 -46.10 -20.73
C ALA A 189 -11.76 -45.58 -19.77
N LEU A 190 -11.98 -44.43 -19.14
CA LEU A 190 -11.05 -43.87 -18.15
C LEU A 190 -11.00 -44.67 -16.85
N LEU A 191 -12.07 -45.38 -16.46
CA LEU A 191 -12.01 -46.33 -15.34
C LEU A 191 -11.05 -47.50 -15.64
N ALA A 192 -11.02 -47.98 -16.88
CA ALA A 192 -10.07 -49.00 -17.32
C ALA A 192 -8.63 -48.47 -17.43
N VAL A 193 -8.46 -47.20 -17.77
CA VAL A 193 -7.14 -46.54 -17.70
C VAL A 193 -6.67 -46.43 -16.24
N ALA A 194 -7.57 -46.05 -15.33
CA ALA A 194 -7.24 -45.86 -13.92
C ALA A 194 -6.87 -47.17 -13.20
N SER A 195 -7.45 -48.31 -13.58
CA SER A 195 -7.13 -49.62 -12.99
C SER A 195 -5.71 -50.10 -13.31
N SER A 196 -5.14 -49.65 -14.43
CA SER A 196 -3.82 -50.08 -14.91
C SER A 196 -2.81 -48.92 -14.90
N ARG A 197 -3.01 -47.92 -14.03
CA ARG A 197 -2.18 -46.71 -13.96
C ARG A 197 -0.72 -46.96 -13.55
N GLU A 198 -0.42 -48.13 -12.98
CA GLU A 198 0.93 -48.51 -12.58
C GLU A 198 1.84 -48.76 -13.79
N ASP A 199 1.27 -49.08 -14.95
CA ASP A 199 1.96 -49.17 -16.23
C ASP A 199 1.64 -47.93 -17.08
N VAL A 200 2.57 -46.99 -17.10
CA VAL A 200 2.43 -45.69 -17.77
C VAL A 200 2.31 -45.86 -19.28
N GLY A 201 3.07 -46.78 -19.87
CA GLY A 201 3.03 -47.11 -21.29
C GLY A 201 1.65 -47.64 -21.68
N TYR A 202 1.09 -48.54 -20.87
CA TYR A 202 -0.25 -49.09 -21.06
C TYR A 202 -1.33 -48.01 -20.97
N ALA A 203 -1.34 -47.25 -19.88
CA ALA A 203 -2.37 -46.25 -19.60
C ALA A 203 -2.39 -45.13 -20.67
N LEU A 204 -1.22 -44.58 -21.01
CA LEU A 204 -1.09 -43.58 -22.06
C LEU A 204 -1.41 -44.15 -23.45
N GLY A 205 -1.10 -45.41 -23.69
CA GLY A 205 -1.43 -46.11 -24.94
C GLY A 205 -2.93 -46.16 -25.19
N ILE A 206 -3.70 -46.54 -24.17
CA ILE A 206 -5.17 -46.50 -24.23
C ILE A 206 -5.66 -45.08 -24.46
N VAL A 207 -5.15 -44.09 -23.72
CA VAL A 207 -5.56 -42.68 -23.88
C VAL A 207 -5.30 -42.18 -25.30
N SER A 208 -4.12 -42.46 -25.86
CA SER A 208 -3.76 -42.09 -27.23
C SER A 208 -4.64 -42.78 -28.27
N PHE A 209 -4.99 -44.05 -28.08
CA PHE A 209 -5.91 -44.76 -28.96
C PHE A 209 -7.35 -44.23 -28.87
N LEU A 210 -7.84 -43.94 -27.66
CA LEU A 210 -9.15 -43.29 -27.44
C LEU A 210 -9.18 -41.92 -28.12
N GLY A 211 -8.09 -41.15 -28.01
CA GLY A 211 -7.88 -39.91 -28.74
C GLY A 211 -7.97 -40.09 -30.26
N ALA A 212 -7.38 -41.15 -30.79
CA ALA A 212 -7.45 -41.51 -32.21
C ALA A 212 -8.89 -41.80 -32.66
N CYS A 213 -9.59 -42.67 -31.92
CA CYS A 213 -10.95 -43.11 -32.25
C CYS A 213 -11.95 -41.97 -32.11
N PHE A 214 -12.04 -41.36 -30.92
CA PHE A 214 -13.03 -40.33 -30.66
C PHE A 214 -12.65 -39.00 -31.31
N GLY A 215 -11.37 -38.62 -31.34
CA GLY A 215 -10.90 -37.46 -32.10
C GLY A 215 -11.13 -37.61 -33.59
N GLY A 216 -10.88 -38.79 -34.16
CA GLY A 216 -11.21 -39.11 -35.54
C GLY A 216 -12.71 -39.02 -35.82
N SER A 217 -13.55 -39.62 -34.96
CA SER A 217 -15.00 -39.54 -35.08
C SER A 217 -15.51 -38.09 -35.01
N TYR A 218 -14.91 -37.25 -34.16
CA TYR A 218 -15.26 -35.83 -34.04
C TYR A 218 -15.00 -35.08 -35.35
N LEU A 219 -13.87 -35.33 -36.02
CA LEU A 219 -13.59 -34.72 -37.33
C LEU A 219 -14.66 -35.07 -38.36
N VAL A 220 -15.14 -36.32 -38.37
CA VAL A 220 -16.24 -36.75 -39.25
C VAL A 220 -17.54 -36.01 -38.93
N VAL A 221 -17.87 -35.84 -37.64
CA VAL A 221 -19.03 -35.05 -37.19
C VAL A 221 -18.94 -33.59 -37.64
N ARG A 222 -17.73 -33.02 -37.66
CA ARG A 222 -17.43 -31.67 -38.13
C ARG A 222 -17.31 -31.54 -39.65
N GLY A 223 -17.59 -32.62 -40.39
CA GLY A 223 -17.71 -32.63 -41.84
C GLY A 223 -16.43 -32.94 -42.61
N VAL A 224 -15.44 -33.58 -41.96
CA VAL A 224 -14.33 -34.23 -42.68
C VAL A 224 -14.82 -35.56 -43.25
N GLU A 225 -14.39 -35.89 -44.46
CA GLU A 225 -14.76 -37.15 -45.10
C GLU A 225 -14.27 -38.37 -44.27
N SER A 226 -15.17 -39.34 -44.05
CA SER A 226 -14.87 -40.51 -43.20
C SER A 226 -13.66 -41.30 -43.68
N MET A 227 -13.49 -41.47 -45.00
CA MET A 227 -12.35 -42.19 -45.56
C MET A 227 -11.03 -41.45 -45.31
N ARG A 228 -11.04 -40.11 -45.34
CA ARG A 228 -9.85 -39.29 -45.11
C ARG A 228 -9.32 -39.42 -43.68
N VAL A 229 -10.20 -39.63 -42.71
CA VAL A 229 -9.85 -39.86 -41.30
C VAL A 229 -9.50 -41.33 -41.06
N MET A 230 -10.32 -42.26 -41.56
CA MET A 230 -10.21 -43.69 -41.27
C MET A 230 -8.97 -44.33 -41.93
N THR A 231 -8.60 -43.92 -43.14
CA THR A 231 -7.45 -44.52 -43.88
C THR A 231 -6.13 -44.51 -43.08
N PRO A 232 -5.63 -43.35 -42.60
CA PRO A 232 -4.38 -43.35 -41.82
C PRO A 232 -4.49 -44.12 -40.50
N LEU A 233 -5.64 -44.06 -39.83
CA LEU A 233 -5.87 -44.77 -38.57
C LEU A 233 -5.90 -46.30 -38.77
N SER A 234 -6.60 -46.78 -39.80
CA SER A 234 -6.68 -48.21 -40.12
C SER A 234 -5.36 -48.77 -40.63
N ILE A 235 -4.59 -48.01 -41.42
CA ILE A 235 -3.24 -48.41 -41.84
C ILE A 235 -2.31 -48.53 -40.64
N ALA A 236 -2.36 -47.59 -39.70
CA ALA A 236 -1.55 -47.62 -38.49
C ALA A 236 -2.00 -48.69 -37.49
N ALA A 237 -3.29 -49.02 -37.44
CA ALA A 237 -3.81 -50.01 -36.49
C ALA A 237 -3.18 -51.40 -36.67
N VAL A 238 -2.87 -51.81 -37.91
CA VAL A 238 -2.26 -53.13 -38.19
C VAL A 238 -0.88 -53.29 -37.53
N PRO A 239 0.12 -52.42 -37.79
CA PRO A 239 1.41 -52.52 -37.11
C PRO A 239 1.30 -52.24 -35.60
N LEU A 240 0.41 -51.35 -35.16
CA LEU A 240 0.22 -51.06 -33.73
C LEU A 240 -0.30 -52.28 -32.95
N VAL A 241 -1.33 -52.97 -33.47
CA VAL A 241 -1.82 -54.22 -32.85
C VAL A 241 -0.77 -55.32 -32.93
N ALA A 242 0.00 -55.40 -34.01
CA ALA A 242 1.11 -56.36 -34.12
C ALA A 242 2.19 -56.13 -33.05
N ILE A 243 2.54 -54.87 -32.75
CA ILE A 243 3.49 -54.53 -31.67
C ILE A 243 3.00 -55.07 -30.33
N LEU A 244 1.71 -54.93 -30.01
CA LEU A 244 1.15 -55.43 -28.77
C LEU A 244 1.13 -56.96 -28.73
N VAL A 245 0.64 -57.62 -29.78
CA VAL A 245 0.47 -59.09 -29.80
C VAL A 245 1.81 -59.83 -29.86
N PHE A 246 2.80 -59.31 -30.59
CA PHE A 246 4.13 -59.94 -30.68
C PHE A 246 5.11 -59.46 -29.62
N GLY A 247 4.82 -58.32 -28.98
CA GLY A 247 5.60 -57.77 -27.87
C GLY A 247 5.13 -58.24 -26.49
N ASP A 248 3.97 -58.91 -26.41
CA ASP A 248 3.46 -59.47 -25.17
C ASP A 248 4.39 -60.59 -24.67
N GLY A 249 4.92 -60.42 -23.45
CA GLY A 249 5.85 -61.36 -22.82
C GLY A 249 7.30 -61.38 -23.35
N SER A 250 7.69 -60.49 -24.28
CA SER A 250 9.04 -60.47 -24.88
C SER A 250 10.10 -59.66 -24.12
N GLY A 251 9.73 -58.94 -23.06
CA GLY A 251 10.56 -57.89 -22.47
C GLY A 251 10.74 -56.69 -23.42
N ASP A 252 11.75 -55.86 -23.19
CA ASP A 252 12.06 -54.67 -24.00
C ASP A 252 12.26 -55.04 -25.49
N LEU A 253 11.39 -54.53 -26.36
CA LEU A 253 11.44 -54.79 -27.82
C LEU A 253 12.62 -54.09 -28.50
N VAL A 254 12.92 -52.88 -28.04
CA VAL A 254 14.13 -52.10 -28.31
C VAL A 254 14.73 -51.85 -26.93
N ALA A 255 16.06 -51.94 -26.76
CA ALA A 255 16.81 -52.09 -25.50
C ALA A 255 16.50 -51.13 -24.30
N TRP A 256 15.48 -50.29 -24.39
CA TRP A 256 15.04 -49.27 -23.42
C TRP A 256 13.52 -48.95 -23.50
N ILE A 257 12.72 -49.62 -24.36
CA ILE A 257 11.30 -49.29 -24.62
C ILE A 257 10.46 -50.58 -24.73
N ASP A 258 9.38 -50.66 -23.95
CA ASP A 258 8.45 -51.78 -23.99
C ASP A 258 7.42 -51.70 -25.16
N SER A 259 6.56 -52.71 -25.29
CA SER A 259 5.56 -52.79 -26.36
C SER A 259 4.44 -51.76 -26.23
N TYR A 260 4.04 -51.39 -25.01
CA TYR A 260 2.98 -50.42 -24.75
C TYR A 260 3.49 -48.98 -24.88
N GLU A 261 4.72 -48.68 -24.48
CA GLU A 261 5.41 -47.40 -24.69
C GLU A 261 5.63 -47.13 -26.18
N LEU A 262 6.13 -48.12 -26.92
CA LEU A 262 6.31 -47.99 -28.37
C LEU A 262 4.97 -47.81 -29.08
N PHE A 263 3.93 -48.56 -28.67
CA PHE A 263 2.56 -48.35 -29.13
C PHE A 263 2.11 -46.92 -28.86
N THR A 264 2.31 -46.42 -27.64
CA THR A 264 1.89 -45.07 -27.21
C THR A 264 2.52 -43.99 -28.05
N ILE A 265 3.84 -44.04 -28.26
CA ILE A 265 4.56 -43.05 -29.06
C ILE A 265 4.01 -43.03 -30.50
N LEU A 266 3.92 -44.19 -31.15
CA LEU A 266 3.46 -44.29 -32.53
C LEU A 266 1.97 -43.93 -32.68
N ALA A 267 1.11 -44.39 -31.76
CA ALA A 267 -0.31 -44.07 -31.74
C ALA A 267 -0.53 -42.56 -31.53
N THR A 268 0.27 -41.92 -30.67
CA THR A 268 0.22 -40.47 -30.45
C THR A 268 0.64 -39.70 -31.69
N ILE A 269 1.71 -40.12 -32.39
CA ILE A 269 2.16 -39.50 -33.65
C ILE A 269 1.09 -39.59 -34.73
N VAL A 270 0.50 -40.78 -34.91
CA VAL A 270 -0.55 -41.00 -35.92
C VAL A 270 -1.80 -40.20 -35.58
N THR A 271 -2.22 -40.22 -34.31
CA THR A 271 -3.36 -39.43 -33.83
C THR A 271 -3.13 -37.93 -34.03
N GLY A 272 -1.96 -37.46 -33.62
CA GLY A 272 -1.51 -36.09 -33.81
C GLY A 272 -1.51 -35.68 -35.29
N PHE A 273 -1.01 -36.52 -36.19
CA PHE A 273 -1.04 -36.28 -37.63
C PHE A 273 -2.46 -36.11 -38.16
N VAL A 274 -3.38 -37.02 -37.81
CA VAL A 274 -4.79 -36.96 -38.27
C VAL A 274 -5.48 -35.71 -37.74
N LEU A 275 -5.31 -35.38 -36.46
CA LEU A 275 -5.94 -34.22 -35.84
C LEU A 275 -5.34 -32.88 -36.32
N LEU A 276 -4.01 -32.79 -36.43
CA LEU A 276 -3.31 -31.57 -36.88
C LEU A 276 -3.53 -31.29 -38.37
N ARG A 277 -3.66 -32.32 -39.21
CA ARG A 277 -3.94 -32.17 -40.64
C ARG A 277 -5.29 -31.50 -40.90
N ASP A 278 -6.30 -31.83 -40.09
CA ASP A 278 -7.67 -31.35 -40.24
C ASP A 278 -8.08 -30.37 -39.12
N GLN A 279 -7.09 -29.75 -38.46
CA GLN A 279 -7.28 -28.90 -37.27
C GLN A 279 -8.22 -27.71 -37.48
N ASP A 280 -8.31 -27.16 -38.69
CA ASP A 280 -9.17 -26.01 -39.00
C ASP A 280 -10.67 -26.32 -38.89
N ARG A 281 -11.04 -27.61 -38.86
CA ARG A 281 -12.44 -28.07 -38.66
C ARG A 281 -12.84 -28.14 -37.19
N VAL A 282 -11.86 -28.08 -36.27
CA VAL A 282 -12.05 -28.08 -34.83
C VAL A 282 -12.16 -26.64 -34.34
N THR A 283 -13.11 -26.36 -33.44
CA THR A 283 -13.23 -25.03 -32.83
C THR A 283 -12.16 -24.82 -31.77
N ASP A 284 -11.67 -23.60 -31.60
CA ASP A 284 -10.71 -23.24 -30.54
C ASP A 284 -11.16 -23.66 -29.14
N ARG A 285 -12.48 -23.65 -28.89
CA ARG A 285 -13.07 -24.11 -27.63
C ARG A 285 -12.73 -25.55 -27.30
N VAL A 286 -12.79 -26.43 -28.29
CA VAL A 286 -12.51 -27.85 -28.12
C VAL A 286 -11.01 -28.07 -27.92
N LEU A 287 -10.17 -27.30 -28.60
CA LEU A 287 -8.72 -27.42 -28.45
C LEU A 287 -8.26 -27.00 -27.05
N TRP A 288 -8.70 -25.84 -26.52
CA TRP A 288 -8.26 -25.46 -25.17
C TRP A 288 -8.87 -26.34 -24.08
N VAL A 289 -10.13 -26.78 -24.22
CA VAL A 289 -10.72 -27.76 -23.28
C VAL A 289 -9.96 -29.08 -23.34
N GLY A 290 -9.60 -29.53 -24.55
CA GLY A 290 -8.78 -30.71 -24.77
C GLY A 290 -7.44 -30.61 -24.07
N SER A 291 -6.75 -29.46 -24.15
CA SER A 291 -5.48 -29.23 -23.43
C SER A 291 -5.63 -29.35 -21.92
N VAL A 292 -6.71 -28.83 -21.33
CA VAL A 292 -6.97 -28.96 -19.88
C VAL A 292 -7.23 -30.42 -19.49
N VAL A 293 -8.01 -31.15 -20.29
CA VAL A 293 -8.31 -32.58 -20.03
C VAL A 293 -7.05 -33.44 -20.18
N VAL A 294 -6.27 -33.23 -21.24
CA VAL A 294 -5.00 -33.96 -21.45
C VAL A 294 -4.02 -33.67 -20.32
N LEU A 295 -3.92 -32.42 -19.86
CA LEU A 295 -3.12 -32.08 -18.68
C LEU A 295 -3.58 -32.86 -17.46
N GLY A 296 -4.87 -32.84 -17.13
CA GLY A 296 -5.41 -33.56 -15.98
C GLY A 296 -5.14 -35.06 -16.06
N LEU A 297 -5.25 -35.66 -17.25
CA LEU A 297 -4.92 -37.07 -17.46
C LEU A 297 -3.42 -37.34 -17.25
N LEU A 298 -2.53 -36.50 -17.79
CA LEU A 298 -1.08 -36.67 -17.62
C LEU A 298 -0.69 -36.57 -16.14
N VAL A 299 -1.21 -35.57 -15.42
CA VAL A 299 -0.94 -35.38 -13.98
C VAL A 299 -1.43 -36.57 -13.14
N ILE A 300 -2.53 -37.23 -13.53
CA ILE A 300 -3.07 -38.39 -12.80
C ILE A 300 -2.33 -39.69 -13.14
N LEU A 301 -1.83 -39.82 -14.37
CA LEU A 301 -1.33 -41.10 -14.90
C LEU A 301 0.19 -41.22 -14.89
N VAL A 302 0.92 -40.12 -15.00
CA VAL A 302 2.39 -40.14 -15.01
C VAL A 302 2.89 -40.05 -13.57
N PRO A 303 3.61 -41.06 -13.06
CA PRO A 303 4.15 -41.05 -11.71
C PRO A 303 5.22 -39.97 -11.56
N THR A 304 5.30 -39.41 -10.35
CA THR A 304 6.22 -38.34 -9.99
C THR A 304 6.82 -38.64 -8.62
N GLU A 305 7.51 -39.77 -8.51
CA GLU A 305 8.22 -40.14 -7.28
C GLU A 305 9.54 -39.36 -7.19
N SER A 306 10.00 -39.09 -5.97
CA SER A 306 11.25 -38.37 -5.73
C SER A 306 12.45 -39.15 -6.26
N SER A 307 13.52 -38.46 -6.68
CA SER A 307 14.77 -39.13 -7.08
C SER A 307 15.37 -39.94 -5.93
N ASP A 308 15.16 -39.49 -4.68
CA ASP A 308 15.59 -40.20 -3.47
C ASP A 308 14.84 -41.52 -3.27
N ALA A 309 13.60 -41.63 -3.77
CA ALA A 309 12.81 -42.86 -3.78
C ALA A 309 13.06 -43.73 -5.03
N GLY A 310 13.94 -43.29 -5.95
CA GLY A 310 14.22 -43.96 -7.22
C GLY A 310 13.31 -43.54 -8.39
N GLY A 311 12.51 -42.49 -8.22
CA GLY A 311 11.72 -41.86 -9.27
C GLY A 311 12.51 -40.86 -10.11
N ASP A 312 11.81 -40.10 -10.95
CA ASP A 312 12.40 -39.13 -11.89
C ASP A 312 12.17 -37.65 -11.49
N GLY A 313 11.63 -37.41 -10.28
CA GLY A 313 11.35 -36.05 -9.77
C GLY A 313 10.34 -35.26 -10.61
N GLY A 314 9.50 -35.96 -11.39
CA GLY A 314 8.49 -35.37 -12.28
C GLY A 314 9.02 -34.95 -13.65
N ALA A 315 10.24 -35.33 -14.03
CA ALA A 315 10.86 -34.94 -15.30
C ALA A 315 10.05 -35.38 -16.53
N LEU A 316 9.54 -36.62 -16.56
CA LEU A 316 8.73 -37.14 -17.66
C LEU A 316 7.39 -36.40 -17.76
N LEU A 317 6.68 -36.22 -16.64
CA LEU A 317 5.40 -35.49 -16.60
C LEU A 317 5.57 -34.08 -17.16
N LEU A 318 6.53 -33.34 -16.60
CA LEU A 318 6.78 -31.95 -16.98
C LEU A 318 7.29 -31.82 -18.42
N GLY A 319 8.06 -32.80 -18.91
CA GLY A 319 8.47 -32.89 -20.31
C GLY A 319 7.29 -33.08 -21.27
N LEU A 320 6.35 -33.99 -20.95
CA LEU A 320 5.13 -34.21 -21.73
C LEU A 320 4.20 -32.98 -21.70
N LEU A 321 4.06 -32.33 -20.55
CA LEU A 321 3.32 -31.07 -20.43
C LEU A 321 3.97 -29.94 -21.22
N ALA A 322 5.30 -29.82 -21.20
CA ALA A 322 6.03 -28.85 -22.02
C ALA A 322 5.75 -29.07 -23.51
N ALA A 323 5.81 -30.32 -23.98
CA ALA A 323 5.49 -30.67 -25.37
C ALA A 323 4.04 -30.30 -25.73
N MET A 324 3.08 -30.56 -24.83
CA MET A 324 1.69 -30.16 -25.01
C MET A 324 1.56 -28.64 -25.15
N HIS A 325 2.20 -27.85 -24.27
CA HIS A 325 2.11 -26.39 -24.32
C HIS A 325 2.84 -25.79 -25.54
N ILE A 326 3.94 -26.38 -25.99
CA ILE A 326 4.57 -26.03 -27.27
C ILE A 326 3.57 -26.26 -28.41
N GLY A 327 2.86 -27.39 -28.40
CA GLY A 327 1.79 -27.70 -29.36
C GLY A 327 0.66 -26.66 -29.34
N THR A 328 0.18 -26.27 -28.16
CA THR A 328 -0.86 -25.23 -28.04
C THR A 328 -0.36 -23.86 -28.48
N ALA A 329 0.91 -23.53 -28.21
CA ALA A 329 1.54 -22.30 -28.67
C ALA A 329 1.60 -22.23 -30.21
N ILE A 330 2.06 -23.31 -30.86
CA ILE A 330 2.12 -23.41 -32.32
C ILE A 330 0.73 -23.25 -32.91
N LEU A 331 -0.29 -23.90 -32.34
CA LEU A 331 -1.68 -23.77 -32.78
C LEU A 331 -2.24 -22.37 -32.53
N ALA A 332 -1.94 -21.74 -31.39
CA ALA A 332 -2.36 -20.38 -31.09
C ALA A 332 -1.84 -19.39 -32.14
N VAL A 333 -0.56 -19.49 -32.49
CA VAL A 333 0.07 -18.63 -33.51
C VAL A 333 -0.46 -18.94 -34.90
N LYS A 334 -0.54 -20.21 -35.29
CA LYS A 334 -0.99 -20.61 -36.63
C LYS A 334 -2.44 -20.21 -36.91
N ARG A 335 -3.29 -20.19 -35.89
CA ARG A 335 -4.73 -19.91 -36.00
C ARG A 335 -5.10 -18.48 -35.61
N GLU A 336 -4.15 -17.67 -35.16
CA GLU A 336 -4.40 -16.34 -34.56
C GLU A 336 -5.47 -16.41 -33.44
N SER A 337 -5.44 -17.47 -32.63
CA SER A 337 -6.48 -17.76 -31.66
C SER A 337 -6.16 -17.17 -30.29
N SER A 338 -6.93 -16.16 -29.88
CA SER A 338 -6.84 -15.53 -28.56
C SER A 338 -7.14 -16.49 -27.40
N ALA A 339 -8.05 -17.45 -27.61
CA ALA A 339 -8.40 -18.46 -26.59
C ALA A 339 -7.25 -19.45 -26.36
N LEU A 340 -6.59 -19.90 -27.44
CA LEU A 340 -5.42 -20.78 -27.34
C LEU A 340 -4.19 -20.04 -26.84
N ALA A 341 -4.05 -18.76 -27.17
CA ALA A 341 -3.02 -17.91 -26.59
C ALA A 341 -3.19 -17.80 -25.07
N GLY A 342 -4.42 -17.56 -24.62
CA GLY A 342 -4.80 -17.56 -23.20
C GLY A 342 -4.42 -18.85 -22.49
N ILE A 343 -4.83 -20.02 -23.02
CA ILE A 343 -4.53 -21.30 -22.37
C ILE A 343 -3.04 -21.61 -22.35
N THR A 344 -2.30 -21.27 -23.41
CA THR A 344 -0.85 -21.51 -23.47
C THR A 344 -0.09 -20.71 -22.43
N VAL A 345 -0.51 -19.47 -22.17
CA VAL A 345 0.14 -18.59 -21.18
C VAL A 345 -0.28 -18.94 -19.77
N LEU A 346 -1.57 -19.23 -19.52
CA LEU A 346 -2.09 -19.37 -18.16
C LEU A 346 -1.98 -20.79 -17.61
N LEU A 347 -2.23 -21.79 -18.44
CA LEU A 347 -2.38 -23.17 -17.99
C LEU A 347 -1.12 -23.67 -17.27
N PRO A 348 0.13 -23.47 -17.78
CA PRO A 348 1.34 -23.96 -17.11
C PRO A 348 1.51 -23.51 -15.66
N TRP A 349 1.07 -22.29 -15.34
CA TRP A 349 1.18 -21.72 -14.00
C TRP A 349 -0.05 -22.06 -13.16
N GLY A 350 -1.22 -22.01 -13.78
CA GLY A 350 -2.49 -22.25 -13.10
C GLY A 350 -2.64 -23.68 -12.59
N TRP A 351 -2.17 -24.68 -13.33
CA TRP A 351 -2.30 -26.07 -12.86
C TRP A 351 -1.38 -26.34 -11.67
N VAL A 352 -0.10 -25.93 -11.74
CA VAL A 352 0.87 -26.10 -10.64
C VAL A 352 0.34 -25.44 -9.36
N MET A 353 -0.18 -24.22 -9.49
CA MET A 353 -0.76 -23.50 -8.36
C MET A 353 -2.02 -24.18 -7.80
N ILE A 354 -2.93 -24.66 -8.65
CA ILE A 354 -4.19 -25.29 -8.21
C ILE A 354 -3.93 -26.64 -7.55
N GLU A 355 -3.01 -27.41 -8.12
CA GLU A 355 -2.63 -28.73 -7.67
C GLU A 355 -2.03 -28.66 -6.26
N GLU A 356 -0.98 -27.87 -6.04
CA GLU A 356 -0.38 -27.68 -4.72
C GLU A 356 -1.37 -27.15 -3.67
N LEU A 357 -2.20 -26.15 -4.04
CA LEU A 357 -3.23 -25.63 -3.12
C LEU A 357 -4.26 -26.70 -2.76
N ALA A 358 -4.60 -27.59 -3.69
CA ALA A 358 -5.51 -28.70 -3.44
C ALA A 358 -4.85 -29.77 -2.58
N GLU A 359 -3.59 -30.12 -2.85
CA GLU A 359 -2.81 -31.06 -2.04
C GLU A 359 -2.71 -30.57 -0.59
N GLU A 360 -2.26 -29.33 -0.38
CA GLU A 360 -2.11 -28.76 0.95
C GLU A 360 -3.46 -28.62 1.67
N ALA A 361 -4.54 -28.28 0.96
CA ALA A 361 -5.88 -28.27 1.54
C ALA A 361 -6.34 -29.65 2.02
N ILE A 362 -6.05 -30.71 1.24
CA ILE A 362 -6.35 -32.10 1.61
C ILE A 362 -5.47 -32.53 2.78
N ARG A 363 -4.17 -32.23 2.75
CA ARG A 363 -3.21 -32.53 3.82
C ARG A 363 -3.64 -31.88 5.13
N ILE A 364 -3.91 -30.57 5.12
CA ILE A 364 -4.41 -29.83 6.29
C ILE A 364 -5.71 -30.46 6.81
N LEU A 365 -6.65 -30.82 5.94
CA LEU A 365 -7.92 -31.44 6.34
C LEU A 365 -7.70 -32.82 6.96
N LEU A 366 -6.78 -33.64 6.44
CA LEU A 366 -6.48 -34.97 6.97
C LEU A 366 -5.75 -34.89 8.31
N VAL A 367 -4.72 -34.05 8.40
CA VAL A 367 -3.95 -33.82 9.64
C VAL A 367 -4.84 -33.22 10.73
N ALA A 368 -5.70 -32.25 10.39
CA ALA A 368 -6.67 -31.67 11.34
C ALA A 368 -7.72 -32.68 11.83
N ASN A 369 -7.90 -33.81 11.14
CA ASN A 369 -8.79 -34.90 11.51
C ASN A 369 -8.03 -36.13 12.06
N ASP A 370 -6.80 -35.96 12.56
CA ASP A 370 -5.94 -37.00 13.13
C ASP A 370 -5.71 -38.21 12.18
N ARG A 371 -5.72 -37.96 10.86
CA ARG A 371 -5.31 -38.97 9.86
C ARG A 371 -3.82 -38.86 9.59
N VAL A 372 -3.24 -39.98 9.13
CA VAL A 372 -1.83 -40.03 8.71
C VAL A 372 -1.61 -39.01 7.60
N ASP A 373 -0.59 -38.17 7.74
CA ASP A 373 -0.15 -37.25 6.70
C ASP A 373 0.20 -38.09 5.44
N PRO A 374 -0.51 -37.89 4.31
CA PRO A 374 -0.26 -38.65 3.10
C PRO A 374 1.13 -38.34 2.49
N GLY A 375 1.83 -37.30 2.96
CA GLY A 375 3.05 -36.81 2.34
C GLY A 375 2.76 -36.09 1.02
N THR A 376 3.81 -35.83 0.26
CA THR A 376 3.68 -35.21 -1.08
C THR A 376 3.10 -36.24 -2.05
N ILE A 377 1.98 -35.90 -2.68
CA ILE A 377 1.28 -36.80 -3.62
C ILE A 377 1.92 -36.66 -5.00
N ILE A 378 2.30 -35.44 -5.39
CA ILE A 378 2.97 -35.15 -6.66
C ILE A 378 4.32 -34.50 -6.37
N ASP A 379 5.41 -35.27 -6.41
CA ASP A 379 6.74 -34.71 -6.15
C ASP A 379 7.34 -34.06 -7.41
N LEU A 380 7.51 -32.73 -7.35
CA LEU A 380 8.07 -31.92 -8.43
C LEU A 380 9.41 -31.34 -7.99
N GLU A 381 10.50 -31.95 -8.46
CA GLU A 381 11.82 -31.48 -8.07
C GLU A 381 12.14 -30.09 -8.64
N PRO A 382 12.96 -29.28 -7.92
CA PRO A 382 13.26 -27.91 -8.32
C PRO A 382 13.78 -27.72 -9.74
N PHE A 383 14.62 -28.65 -10.22
CA PHE A 383 15.23 -28.52 -11.54
C PHE A 383 14.25 -28.85 -12.68
N PRO A 384 13.57 -30.01 -12.70
CA PRO A 384 12.50 -30.28 -13.66
C PRO A 384 11.41 -29.20 -13.70
N LEU A 385 10.92 -28.78 -12.53
CA LEU A 385 9.89 -27.73 -12.43
C LEU A 385 10.40 -26.39 -12.97
N GLY A 386 11.62 -25.99 -12.60
CA GLY A 386 12.27 -24.79 -13.12
C GLY A 386 12.40 -24.80 -14.65
N ALA A 387 12.79 -25.92 -15.25
CA ALA A 387 12.94 -26.06 -16.70
C ALA A 387 11.59 -25.98 -17.45
N TYR A 388 10.55 -26.59 -16.89
CA TYR A 388 9.19 -26.52 -17.41
C TYR A 388 8.64 -25.10 -17.40
N LEU A 389 8.76 -24.41 -16.26
CA LEU A 389 8.28 -23.03 -16.12
C LEU A 389 9.13 -22.04 -16.92
N ALA A 390 10.43 -22.28 -17.10
CA ALA A 390 11.28 -21.53 -18.01
C ALA A 390 10.80 -21.68 -19.48
N THR A 391 10.38 -22.88 -19.88
CA THR A 391 9.75 -23.10 -21.19
C THR A 391 8.45 -22.31 -21.31
N ALA A 392 7.61 -22.31 -20.26
CA ALA A 392 6.38 -21.52 -20.23
C ALA A 392 6.66 -20.00 -20.36
N CYS A 393 7.71 -19.48 -19.74
CA CYS A 393 8.17 -18.09 -19.91
C CYS A 393 8.47 -17.75 -21.38
N ILE A 394 9.19 -18.62 -22.10
CA ILE A 394 9.50 -18.42 -23.53
C ILE A 394 8.22 -18.44 -24.36
N LEU A 395 7.37 -19.46 -24.16
CA LEU A 395 6.12 -19.61 -24.90
C LEU A 395 5.21 -18.40 -24.70
N MET A 396 5.16 -17.86 -23.48
CA MET A 396 4.38 -16.67 -23.19
C MET A 396 4.79 -15.48 -24.06
N ILE A 397 6.08 -15.21 -24.20
CA ILE A 397 6.56 -14.11 -25.05
C ILE A 397 6.27 -14.39 -26.51
N VAL A 398 6.59 -15.61 -26.99
CA VAL A 398 6.37 -16.00 -28.38
C VAL A 398 4.91 -15.81 -28.78
N VAL A 399 3.98 -16.28 -27.94
CA VAL A 399 2.54 -16.15 -28.20
C VAL A 399 2.11 -14.69 -28.13
N ASN A 400 2.45 -13.97 -27.06
CA ASN A 400 2.01 -12.57 -26.89
C ASN A 400 2.51 -11.65 -28.01
N VAL A 401 3.77 -11.77 -28.44
CA VAL A 401 4.33 -10.96 -29.54
C VAL A 401 3.63 -11.27 -30.86
N ARG A 402 3.27 -12.54 -31.10
CA ARG A 402 2.58 -12.96 -32.32
C ARG A 402 1.10 -12.57 -32.37
N MET A 403 0.45 -12.33 -31.24
CA MET A 403 -0.94 -11.85 -31.19
C MET A 403 -1.11 -10.36 -31.60
N GLY A 404 -0.01 -9.61 -31.77
CA GLY A 404 -0.03 -8.25 -32.30
C GLY A 404 -0.53 -7.18 -31.32
N GLU A 405 -0.80 -5.98 -31.84
CA GLU A 405 -1.02 -4.74 -31.06
C GLU A 405 -2.37 -4.68 -30.33
N GLU A 406 -3.39 -5.44 -30.75
CA GLU A 406 -4.68 -5.50 -30.05
C GLU A 406 -4.61 -6.35 -28.76
N GLY A 407 -3.65 -7.28 -28.70
CA GLY A 407 -3.45 -8.19 -27.57
C GLY A 407 -4.68 -9.07 -27.27
N VAL A 408 -4.60 -9.82 -26.16
CA VAL A 408 -5.73 -10.63 -25.67
C VAL A 408 -6.18 -10.08 -24.32
N ASN A 409 -7.40 -9.53 -24.26
CA ASN A 409 -8.01 -9.11 -23.00
C ASN A 409 -9.11 -10.09 -22.58
N LEU A 410 -8.83 -10.87 -21.54
CA LEU A 410 -9.75 -11.88 -21.00
C LEU A 410 -10.94 -11.25 -20.27
N ALA A 411 -10.82 -10.00 -19.82
CA ALA A 411 -11.89 -9.27 -19.17
C ALA A 411 -13.02 -8.84 -20.13
N SER A 412 -12.79 -8.88 -21.44
CA SER A 412 -13.76 -8.42 -22.45
C SER A 412 -15.13 -9.12 -22.38
N LYS A 413 -15.19 -10.32 -21.79
CA LYS A 413 -16.42 -11.11 -21.60
C LYS A 413 -16.97 -11.07 -20.17
N PHE A 414 -16.30 -10.42 -19.22
CA PHE A 414 -16.87 -10.16 -17.91
C PHE A 414 -17.97 -9.11 -18.08
N LEU A 415 -19.23 -9.55 -18.02
CA LEU A 415 -20.38 -8.65 -17.98
C LEU A 415 -20.18 -7.74 -16.77
N GLY A 416 -20.16 -6.42 -16.99
CA GLY A 416 -19.98 -5.39 -15.96
C GLY A 416 -21.17 -5.30 -15.01
N LEU A 417 -21.51 -6.40 -14.35
CA LEU A 417 -22.64 -6.54 -13.44
C LEU A 417 -22.32 -5.93 -12.05
N SER A 418 -21.05 -5.66 -11.76
CA SER A 418 -20.59 -5.00 -10.53
C SER A 418 -19.48 -3.97 -10.80
N GLU A 419 -19.35 -2.99 -9.91
CA GLU A 419 -18.27 -1.98 -9.94
C GLU A 419 -16.87 -2.63 -9.88
N VAL A 420 -16.75 -3.74 -9.13
CA VAL A 420 -15.53 -4.56 -9.06
C VAL A 420 -15.22 -5.22 -10.41
N SER A 421 -16.22 -5.78 -11.09
CA SER A 421 -16.01 -6.37 -12.43
C SER A 421 -15.65 -5.32 -13.48
N ALA A 422 -16.20 -4.10 -13.37
CA ALA A 422 -15.87 -2.98 -14.25
C ALA A 422 -14.44 -2.48 -13.99
N SER A 423 -14.04 -2.31 -12.72
CA SER A 423 -12.69 -1.88 -12.37
C SER A 423 -11.62 -2.90 -12.79
N VAL A 424 -11.87 -4.20 -12.61
CA VAL A 424 -10.97 -5.27 -13.09
C VAL A 424 -10.83 -5.23 -14.60
N ARG A 425 -11.95 -5.04 -15.34
CA ARG A 425 -11.93 -4.93 -16.81
C ARG A 425 -11.14 -3.72 -17.28
N ASP A 426 -11.31 -2.58 -16.63
CA ASP A 426 -10.75 -1.30 -17.05
C ASP A 426 -9.28 -1.14 -16.57
N SER A 427 -8.84 -1.90 -15.56
CA SER A 427 -7.45 -1.89 -15.03
C SER A 427 -6.39 -2.47 -15.97
N GLY A 428 -6.78 -3.26 -16.96
CA GLY A 428 -5.86 -4.02 -17.80
C GLY A 428 -5.16 -5.20 -17.09
N ALA A 429 -5.54 -5.54 -15.85
CA ALA A 429 -4.94 -6.64 -15.08
C ALA A 429 -5.14 -8.03 -15.73
N LEU A 430 -6.21 -8.20 -16.50
CA LEU A 430 -6.53 -9.43 -17.25
C LEU A 430 -6.12 -9.36 -18.74
N GLN A 431 -5.32 -8.37 -19.13
CA GLN A 431 -4.59 -8.43 -20.40
C GLN A 431 -3.54 -9.53 -20.33
N LEU A 432 -3.35 -10.29 -21.41
CA LEU A 432 -2.48 -11.47 -21.46
C LEU A 432 -1.04 -11.17 -21.05
N TRP A 433 -0.50 -10.01 -21.43
CA TRP A 433 0.81 -9.51 -20.99
C TRP A 433 0.90 -9.19 -19.49
N SER A 434 -0.20 -8.75 -18.87
CA SER A 434 -0.27 -8.40 -17.45
C SER A 434 -0.49 -9.64 -16.59
N ILE A 435 -1.46 -10.49 -16.95
CA ILE A 435 -1.71 -11.76 -16.25
C ILE A 435 -0.57 -12.75 -16.43
N GLY A 436 0.11 -12.72 -17.58
CA GLY A 436 1.37 -13.42 -17.80
C GLY A 436 2.53 -12.93 -16.95
N LEU A 437 2.40 -11.80 -16.25
CA LEU A 437 3.39 -11.38 -15.27
C LEU A 437 2.96 -11.74 -13.84
N TRP A 438 1.76 -11.34 -13.42
CA TRP A 438 1.36 -11.48 -12.02
C TRP A 438 1.00 -12.92 -11.63
N LEU A 439 0.38 -13.71 -12.52
CA LEU A 439 0.06 -15.11 -12.21
C LEU A 439 1.33 -15.96 -12.06
N PRO A 440 2.34 -15.86 -12.96
CA PRO A 440 3.62 -16.53 -12.74
C PRO A 440 4.33 -16.09 -11.47
N MET A 441 4.36 -14.79 -11.17
CA MET A 441 4.94 -14.29 -9.92
C MET A 441 4.25 -14.86 -8.68
N LEU A 442 2.91 -14.91 -8.68
CA LEU A 442 2.13 -15.52 -7.60
C LEU A 442 2.41 -17.01 -7.46
N THR A 443 2.48 -17.73 -8.58
CA THR A 443 2.77 -19.17 -8.61
C THR A 443 4.16 -19.44 -8.05
N ILE A 444 5.18 -18.66 -8.47
CA ILE A 444 6.55 -18.81 -7.97
C ILE A 444 6.61 -18.57 -6.46
N LEU A 445 5.93 -17.52 -5.97
CA LEU A 445 5.87 -17.20 -4.53
C LEU A 445 5.21 -18.31 -3.70
N LEU A 446 4.17 -18.96 -4.22
CA LEU A 446 3.51 -20.07 -3.53
C LEU A 446 4.37 -21.33 -3.58
N MET A 447 4.90 -21.70 -4.74
CA MET A 447 5.73 -22.91 -4.87
C MET A 447 7.04 -22.81 -4.08
N SER A 448 7.59 -21.61 -3.87
CA SER A 448 8.76 -21.42 -3.00
C SER A 448 8.49 -21.69 -1.52
N GLN A 449 7.22 -21.84 -1.11
CA GLN A 449 6.85 -22.28 0.24
C GLN A 449 6.78 -23.81 0.36
N PHE A 450 6.44 -24.52 -0.72
CA PHE A 450 6.14 -25.95 -0.71
C PHE A 450 7.26 -26.81 -1.33
N GLY A 451 8.49 -26.31 -1.32
CA GLY A 451 9.65 -27.08 -1.78
C GLY A 451 9.87 -27.12 -3.29
N GLY A 452 9.04 -26.44 -4.09
CA GLY A 452 9.16 -26.43 -5.55
C GLY A 452 10.39 -25.73 -6.12
N PHE A 453 11.15 -24.98 -5.30
CA PHE A 453 12.39 -24.31 -5.73
C PHE A 453 13.50 -24.37 -4.67
N ASN A 454 14.73 -24.38 -5.14
CA ASN A 454 15.91 -23.99 -4.35
C ASN A 454 16.32 -22.55 -4.71
N ALA A 455 17.27 -21.96 -3.98
CA ALA A 455 17.68 -20.56 -4.17
C ALA A 455 18.12 -20.25 -5.62
N ILE A 456 18.85 -21.18 -6.25
CA ILE A 456 19.39 -21.01 -7.60
C ILE A 456 18.27 -21.05 -8.66
N THR A 457 17.40 -22.06 -8.61
CA THR A 457 16.30 -22.25 -9.55
C THR A 457 15.28 -21.10 -9.45
N LEU A 458 14.98 -20.62 -8.25
CA LEU A 458 14.14 -19.44 -8.02
C LEU A 458 14.74 -18.20 -8.69
N ILE A 459 16.01 -17.88 -8.41
CA ILE A 459 16.68 -16.69 -8.96
C ILE A 459 16.72 -16.75 -10.49
N ILE A 460 17.04 -17.90 -11.09
CA ILE A 460 17.08 -18.06 -12.55
C ILE A 460 15.71 -17.83 -13.16
N LEU A 461 14.67 -18.49 -12.64
CA LEU A 461 13.32 -18.41 -13.18
C LEU A 461 12.74 -16.99 -13.07
N VAL A 462 12.88 -16.38 -11.89
CA VAL A 462 12.43 -15.00 -11.65
C VAL A 462 13.20 -14.02 -12.54
N SER A 463 14.53 -14.13 -12.62
CA SER A 463 15.36 -13.27 -13.48
C SER A 463 15.00 -13.41 -14.95
N MET A 464 14.70 -14.63 -15.40
CA MET A 464 14.25 -14.90 -16.77
C MET A 464 12.90 -14.25 -17.05
N LEU A 465 11.91 -14.42 -16.15
CA LEU A 465 10.58 -13.82 -16.29
C LEU A 465 10.67 -12.28 -16.33
N VAL A 466 11.39 -11.70 -15.37
CA VAL A 466 11.61 -10.24 -15.30
C VAL A 466 12.34 -9.74 -16.54
N GLY A 467 13.42 -10.40 -16.94
CA GLY A 467 14.23 -10.04 -18.11
C GLY A 467 13.41 -10.06 -19.40
N LEU A 468 12.60 -11.10 -19.61
CA LEU A 468 11.75 -11.23 -20.79
C LEU A 468 10.70 -10.11 -20.89
N HIS A 469 10.02 -9.79 -19.79
CA HIS A 469 9.07 -8.67 -19.75
C HIS A 469 9.76 -7.32 -19.95
N LEU A 470 10.93 -7.12 -19.34
CA LEU A 470 11.69 -5.88 -19.43
C LEU A 470 12.23 -5.64 -20.86
N VAL A 471 12.81 -6.66 -21.48
CA VAL A 471 13.27 -6.59 -22.89
C VAL A 471 12.09 -6.29 -23.81
N SER A 472 10.95 -6.96 -23.62
CA SER A 472 9.74 -6.74 -24.43
C SER A 472 9.19 -5.31 -24.26
N GLU A 473 9.24 -4.76 -23.05
CA GLU A 473 8.86 -3.38 -22.76
C GLU A 473 9.82 -2.38 -23.41
N VAL A 474 11.14 -2.60 -23.34
CA VAL A 474 12.15 -1.73 -23.98
C VAL A 474 12.00 -1.75 -25.50
N MET A 475 11.73 -2.90 -26.10
CA MET A 475 11.47 -3.04 -27.54
C MET A 475 10.11 -2.48 -27.97
N GLY A 476 9.22 -2.12 -27.04
CA GLY A 476 7.87 -1.64 -27.35
C GLY A 476 6.91 -2.72 -27.85
N LEU A 477 7.21 -3.99 -27.57
CA LEU A 477 6.37 -5.14 -27.93
C LEU A 477 5.30 -5.45 -26.86
N ARG A 478 5.56 -5.06 -25.62
CA ARG A 478 4.65 -5.31 -24.49
C ARG A 478 3.48 -4.33 -24.48
N ILE A 479 2.27 -4.87 -24.32
CA ILE A 479 1.05 -4.08 -24.10
C ILE A 479 0.76 -4.04 -22.60
N GLY A 480 0.63 -2.84 -22.04
CA GLY A 480 0.32 -2.64 -20.63
C GLY A 480 0.97 -1.38 -20.08
N ASP A 481 0.62 -1.00 -18.86
CA ASP A 481 1.25 0.14 -18.19
C ASP A 481 2.62 -0.27 -17.59
N PRO A 482 3.72 0.45 -17.91
CA PRO A 482 5.03 0.20 -17.32
C PRO A 482 5.08 0.47 -15.80
N VAL A 483 4.24 1.36 -15.28
CA VAL A 483 4.17 1.63 -13.82
C VAL A 483 3.52 0.45 -13.10
N ALA A 484 2.41 -0.08 -13.63
CA ALA A 484 1.80 -1.32 -13.13
C ALA A 484 2.78 -2.50 -13.17
N MET A 485 3.59 -2.62 -14.24
CA MET A 485 4.64 -3.64 -14.31
C MET A 485 5.66 -3.49 -13.18
N ALA A 486 6.21 -2.28 -12.98
CA ALA A 486 7.14 -2.01 -11.90
C ALA A 486 6.54 -2.37 -10.52
N ALA A 487 5.27 -2.01 -10.28
CA ALA A 487 4.58 -2.32 -9.03
C ALA A 487 4.41 -3.84 -8.80
N ILE A 488 3.97 -4.59 -9.82
CA ILE A 488 3.84 -6.06 -9.73
C ILE A 488 5.21 -6.70 -9.44
N LEU A 489 6.25 -6.26 -10.15
CA LEU A 489 7.62 -6.74 -9.91
C LEU A 489 8.07 -6.47 -8.48
N THR A 490 7.92 -5.24 -7.99
CA THR A 490 8.32 -4.88 -6.62
C THR A 490 7.56 -5.69 -5.57
N VAL A 491 6.23 -5.74 -5.65
CA VAL A 491 5.42 -6.47 -4.66
C VAL A 491 5.81 -7.94 -4.62
N SER A 492 5.98 -8.56 -5.79
CA SER A 492 6.32 -9.98 -5.89
C SER A 492 7.73 -10.27 -5.35
N LEU A 493 8.72 -9.47 -5.76
CA LEU A 493 10.11 -9.65 -5.31
C LEU A 493 10.27 -9.38 -3.81
N VAL A 494 9.60 -8.35 -3.27
CA VAL A 494 9.62 -8.06 -1.83
C VAL A 494 8.89 -9.15 -1.05
N ALA A 495 7.79 -9.70 -1.56
CA ALA A 495 7.11 -10.83 -0.94
C ALA A 495 8.00 -12.10 -0.91
N MET A 496 8.75 -12.35 -1.99
CA MET A 496 9.73 -13.44 -2.02
C MET A 496 10.89 -13.19 -1.04
N GLN A 497 11.41 -11.97 -0.95
CA GLN A 497 12.44 -11.61 0.05
C GLN A 497 11.95 -11.83 1.48
N TRP A 498 10.72 -11.38 1.77
CA TRP A 498 10.09 -11.54 3.08
C TRP A 498 9.97 -13.02 3.46
N ARG A 499 9.62 -13.86 2.50
CA ARG A 499 9.35 -15.28 2.73
C ARG A 499 10.62 -16.12 2.78
N ASN A 500 11.49 -15.97 1.78
CA ASN A 500 12.52 -16.95 1.44
C ASN A 500 13.95 -16.53 1.78
N GLY A 501 14.16 -15.31 2.28
CA GLY A 501 15.49 -14.70 2.30
C GLY A 501 15.87 -14.23 0.89
N LEU A 502 17.16 -14.10 0.57
CA LEU A 502 17.65 -13.61 -0.75
C LEU A 502 17.50 -12.10 -0.99
N PHE A 503 17.66 -11.29 0.07
CA PHE A 503 17.60 -9.82 -0.01
C PHE A 503 18.46 -9.24 -1.14
N VAL A 504 19.74 -9.62 -1.19
CA VAL A 504 20.73 -9.05 -2.13
C VAL A 504 20.38 -9.32 -3.60
N PRO A 505 20.26 -10.58 -4.08
CA PRO A 505 20.04 -10.85 -5.50
C PRO A 505 18.67 -10.32 -5.99
N LEU A 506 17.61 -10.43 -5.17
CA LEU A 506 16.28 -9.97 -5.57
C LEU A 506 16.17 -8.43 -5.57
N SER A 507 16.83 -7.75 -4.63
CA SER A 507 16.87 -6.29 -4.60
C SER A 507 17.74 -5.73 -5.74
N ALA A 508 18.84 -6.39 -6.09
CA ALA A 508 19.65 -6.06 -7.26
C ALA A 508 18.86 -6.21 -8.56
N LEU A 509 18.12 -7.33 -8.72
CA LEU A 509 17.25 -7.55 -9.87
C LEU A 509 16.16 -6.46 -9.97
N LEU A 510 15.54 -6.11 -8.83
CA LEU A 510 14.55 -5.03 -8.80
C LEU A 510 15.16 -3.69 -9.18
N CYS A 511 16.30 -3.32 -8.60
CA CYS A 511 16.99 -2.06 -8.90
C CYS A 511 17.34 -1.96 -10.38
N LEU A 512 17.92 -3.01 -10.96
CA LEU A 512 18.25 -3.04 -12.39
C LEU A 512 17.00 -2.88 -13.26
N SER A 513 15.91 -3.54 -12.90
CA SER A 513 14.63 -3.45 -13.61
C SER A 513 14.07 -2.03 -13.58
N LEU A 514 14.05 -1.40 -12.40
CA LEU A 514 13.58 -0.02 -12.22
C LEU A 514 14.48 0.98 -12.97
N MET A 515 15.80 0.80 -12.91
CA MET A 515 16.75 1.63 -13.66
C MET A 515 16.49 1.56 -15.17
N ILE A 516 16.31 0.37 -15.73
CA ILE A 516 16.03 0.18 -17.16
C ILE A 516 14.69 0.83 -17.54
N LEU A 517 13.63 0.66 -16.73
CA LEU A 517 12.33 1.28 -16.99
C LEU A 517 12.38 2.81 -16.92
N MET A 518 13.03 3.36 -15.89
CA MET A 518 13.22 4.81 -15.74
C MET A 518 14.08 5.38 -16.87
N PHE A 519 15.07 4.63 -17.35
CA PHE A 519 15.92 5.04 -18.45
C PHE A 519 15.18 5.02 -19.80
N ALA A 520 14.47 3.93 -20.11
CA ALA A 520 13.82 3.70 -21.40
C ALA A 520 12.46 4.40 -21.56
N ARG A 521 11.67 4.48 -20.48
CA ARG A 521 10.28 5.00 -20.51
C ARG A 521 10.04 6.21 -19.61
N GLY A 522 10.99 6.58 -18.74
CA GLY A 522 10.79 7.69 -17.81
C GLY A 522 10.56 9.06 -18.46
N SER A 523 11.08 9.29 -19.68
CA SER A 523 10.84 10.55 -20.41
C SER A 523 9.41 10.69 -20.94
N SER A 524 8.75 9.59 -21.29
CA SER A 524 7.36 9.60 -21.76
C SER A 524 6.35 9.43 -20.62
N ARG A 525 6.73 8.75 -19.54
CA ARG A 525 5.93 8.60 -18.31
C ARG A 525 6.74 9.00 -17.08
N GLU A 526 6.67 10.29 -16.72
CA GLU A 526 7.38 10.85 -15.57
C GLU A 526 7.02 10.17 -14.23
N SER A 527 5.83 9.57 -14.12
CA SER A 527 5.40 8.81 -12.95
C SER A 527 6.32 7.64 -12.61
N LEU A 528 7.09 7.11 -13.58
CA LEU A 528 8.09 6.07 -13.35
C LEU A 528 9.27 6.55 -12.50
N TYR A 529 9.63 7.85 -12.56
CA TYR A 529 10.68 8.37 -11.66
C TYR A 529 10.20 8.34 -10.22
N THR A 530 8.98 8.80 -9.96
CA THR A 530 8.39 8.78 -8.60
C THR A 530 8.17 7.35 -8.14
N GLY A 531 7.50 6.55 -8.97
CA GLY A 531 7.19 5.15 -8.68
C GLY A 531 8.46 4.33 -8.48
N GLY A 532 9.44 4.41 -9.37
CA GLY A 532 10.68 3.66 -9.25
C GLY A 532 11.47 3.97 -7.97
N LEU A 533 11.62 5.26 -7.62
CA LEU A 533 12.29 5.65 -6.38
C LEU A 533 11.52 5.18 -5.14
N ALA A 534 10.19 5.30 -5.13
CA ALA A 534 9.35 4.86 -4.02
C ALA A 534 9.33 3.33 -3.90
N LEU A 535 9.21 2.60 -5.00
CA LEU A 535 9.19 1.15 -5.03
C LEU A 535 10.54 0.54 -4.60
N MET A 536 11.66 1.20 -4.94
CA MET A 536 12.99 0.79 -4.46
C MET A 536 13.13 0.89 -2.93
N SER A 537 12.33 1.73 -2.27
CA SER A 537 12.37 1.85 -0.81
C SER A 537 11.76 0.65 -0.07
N MET A 538 10.89 -0.13 -0.72
CA MET A 538 10.21 -1.29 -0.13
C MET A 538 11.15 -2.42 0.34
N PRO A 539 12.11 -2.93 -0.46
CA PRO A 539 13.05 -3.93 0.03
C PRO A 539 13.91 -3.39 1.19
N ILE A 540 14.31 -2.12 1.17
CA ILE A 540 15.12 -1.52 2.25
C ILE A 540 14.30 -1.38 3.54
N LEU A 541 13.00 -1.04 3.44
CA LEU A 541 12.08 -1.06 4.58
C LEU A 541 11.91 -2.46 5.17
N LEU A 542 11.88 -3.48 4.31
CA LEU A 542 11.85 -4.87 4.76
C LEU A 542 13.12 -5.22 5.54
N ALA A 543 14.31 -4.90 5.02
CA ALA A 543 15.57 -5.11 5.73
C ALA A 543 15.59 -4.38 7.09
N LEU A 544 15.12 -3.13 7.12
CA LEU A 544 15.03 -2.33 8.35
C LEU A 544 14.10 -2.95 9.41
N SER A 545 13.17 -3.82 9.02
CA SER A 545 12.29 -4.50 9.99
C SER A 545 13.02 -5.54 10.84
N GLY A 546 14.24 -5.95 10.46
CA GLY A 546 15.05 -6.92 11.19
C GLY A 546 14.41 -8.30 11.33
N ARG A 547 13.49 -8.67 10.42
CA ARG A 547 12.80 -9.95 10.46
C ARG A 547 13.57 -11.02 9.71
N ASP A 548 13.76 -12.16 10.36
CA ASP A 548 14.26 -13.37 9.73
C ASP A 548 13.29 -13.92 8.68
N PRO A 549 13.80 -14.55 7.61
CA PRO A 549 12.96 -15.19 6.62
C PRO A 549 12.12 -16.31 7.24
N VAL A 550 10.91 -16.50 6.72
CA VAL A 550 9.99 -17.55 7.22
C VAL A 550 10.49 -18.95 6.85
N LEU A 551 11.15 -19.09 5.70
CA LEU A 551 11.70 -20.36 5.21
C LEU A 551 12.96 -20.10 4.37
N GLU A 552 14.13 -20.49 4.85
CA GLU A 552 15.34 -20.44 4.03
C GLU A 552 15.34 -21.56 2.98
N LEU A 553 15.59 -21.19 1.73
CA LEU A 553 15.64 -22.15 0.63
C LEU A 553 16.95 -22.94 0.64
N ALA A 554 16.91 -24.17 0.15
CA ALA A 554 18.11 -24.96 -0.09
C ALA A 554 19.07 -24.24 -1.06
N SER A 555 20.37 -24.49 -0.90
CA SER A 555 21.45 -23.87 -1.69
C SER A 555 21.61 -22.34 -1.52
N THR A 556 21.07 -21.75 -0.45
CA THR A 556 21.29 -20.33 -0.12
C THR A 556 22.74 -20.06 0.30
N ASP A 557 23.39 -21.05 0.92
CA ASP A 557 24.81 -21.05 1.33
C ASP A 557 25.80 -20.89 0.17
N VAL A 558 25.38 -21.22 -1.05
CA VAL A 558 26.18 -21.04 -2.28
C VAL A 558 26.26 -19.56 -2.70
N LEU A 559 25.33 -18.72 -2.24
CA LEU A 559 25.30 -17.31 -2.60
C LEU A 559 26.28 -16.48 -1.76
N PRO A 560 26.93 -15.46 -2.36
CA PRO A 560 27.82 -14.58 -1.61
C PRO A 560 27.04 -13.75 -0.58
N ASP A 561 27.56 -13.74 0.64
CA ASP A 561 27.04 -12.94 1.74
C ASP A 561 27.57 -11.50 1.64
N PHE A 562 26.66 -10.53 1.59
CA PHE A 562 26.97 -9.11 1.47
C PHE A 562 26.19 -8.31 2.51
N ASP A 563 26.85 -7.32 3.11
CA ASP A 563 26.22 -6.44 4.10
C ASP A 563 24.99 -5.72 3.54
N SER A 564 23.85 -5.90 4.22
CA SER A 564 22.54 -5.41 3.78
C SER A 564 22.49 -3.88 3.66
N SER A 565 23.18 -3.18 4.58
CA SER A 565 23.40 -1.74 4.62
C SER A 565 24.13 -1.23 3.38
N MET A 566 25.27 -1.86 3.04
CA MET A 566 26.12 -1.47 1.91
C MET A 566 25.43 -1.71 0.57
N VAL A 567 24.76 -2.86 0.43
CA VAL A 567 23.96 -3.18 -0.75
C VAL A 567 22.83 -2.17 -0.91
N SER A 568 22.12 -1.82 0.16
CA SER A 568 21.05 -0.82 0.12
C SER A 568 21.54 0.56 -0.35
N VAL A 569 22.73 0.98 0.08
CA VAL A 569 23.38 2.21 -0.41
C VAL A 569 23.67 2.12 -1.90
N ALA A 570 24.25 1.01 -2.37
CA ALA A 570 24.56 0.81 -3.79
C ALA A 570 23.30 0.82 -4.67
N LEU A 571 22.21 0.20 -4.21
CA LEU A 571 20.94 0.17 -4.93
C LEU A 571 20.27 1.55 -4.99
N ALA A 572 20.26 2.29 -3.87
CA ALA A 572 19.81 3.67 -3.85
C ALA A 572 20.63 4.54 -4.81
N ALA A 573 21.96 4.35 -4.85
CA ALA A 573 22.84 5.07 -5.76
C ALA A 573 22.52 4.77 -7.23
N GLY A 574 22.25 3.50 -7.57
CA GLY A 574 21.89 3.08 -8.92
C GLY A 574 20.64 3.78 -9.47
N VAL A 575 19.55 3.77 -8.69
CA VAL A 575 18.29 4.42 -9.10
C VAL A 575 18.44 5.95 -9.16
N LEU A 576 19.18 6.56 -8.22
CA LEU A 576 19.47 8.00 -8.21
C LEU A 576 20.35 8.43 -9.39
N ALA A 577 21.31 7.60 -9.82
CA ALA A 577 22.17 7.88 -10.96
C ALA A 577 21.39 8.01 -12.28
N VAL A 578 20.25 7.32 -12.41
CA VAL A 578 19.34 7.47 -13.57
C VAL A 578 18.47 8.71 -13.42
N TYR A 579 17.99 9.00 -12.21
CA TYR A 579 17.05 10.09 -11.94
C TYR A 579 17.71 11.48 -11.91
N LEU A 580 18.77 11.68 -11.13
CA LEU A 580 19.35 13.00 -10.86
C LEU A 580 19.76 13.75 -12.14
N PRO A 581 20.43 13.14 -13.14
CA PRO A 581 20.78 13.84 -14.38
C PRO A 581 19.56 14.38 -15.16
N ARG A 582 18.41 13.69 -15.04
CA ARG A 582 17.15 14.03 -15.74
C ARG A 582 16.20 14.90 -14.91
N SER A 583 16.50 15.16 -13.64
CA SER A 583 15.67 16.02 -12.77
C SER A 583 15.34 17.40 -13.35
N GLY A 584 16.23 17.98 -14.16
CA GLY A 584 16.01 19.29 -14.80
C GLY A 584 14.96 19.29 -15.93
N THR A 585 14.57 18.13 -16.47
CA THR A 585 13.62 18.03 -17.59
C THR A 585 12.20 17.66 -17.16
N ILE A 586 12.00 17.27 -15.89
CA ILE A 586 10.72 16.76 -15.36
C ILE A 586 9.78 17.93 -15.04
N GLU A 587 8.53 17.87 -15.50
CA GLU A 587 7.54 18.92 -15.26
C GLU A 587 7.09 18.99 -13.79
N LYS A 588 6.81 17.83 -13.19
CA LYS A 588 6.36 17.72 -11.78
C LYS A 588 7.46 17.15 -10.89
N LEU A 589 8.55 17.89 -10.71
CA LEU A 589 9.73 17.43 -9.98
C LEU A 589 9.49 17.15 -8.47
N LEU A 590 8.45 17.74 -7.86
CA LEU A 590 8.22 17.60 -6.42
C LEU A 590 8.05 16.14 -5.97
N ASN A 591 7.21 15.38 -6.67
CA ASN A 591 6.91 13.99 -6.31
C ASN A 591 8.15 13.07 -6.39
N PRO A 592 8.93 13.04 -7.50
CA PRO A 592 10.12 12.20 -7.55
C PRO A 592 11.24 12.73 -6.65
N ALA A 593 11.33 14.04 -6.37
CA ALA A 593 12.27 14.58 -5.39
C ALA A 593 11.97 14.05 -3.98
N LEU A 594 10.69 14.07 -3.57
CA LEU A 594 10.27 13.50 -2.29
C LEU A 594 10.52 11.99 -2.22
N ALA A 595 10.23 11.25 -3.29
CA ALA A 595 10.49 9.81 -3.34
C ALA A 595 12.01 9.48 -3.24
N ALA A 596 12.87 10.25 -3.93
CA ALA A 596 14.32 10.11 -3.85
C ALA A 596 14.85 10.34 -2.43
N LEU A 597 14.35 11.37 -1.77
CA LEU A 597 14.80 11.71 -0.43
C LEU A 597 14.26 10.74 0.61
N TRP A 598 13.02 10.27 0.44
CA TRP A 598 12.43 9.23 1.27
C TRP A 598 13.24 7.93 1.19
N LEU A 599 13.61 7.51 -0.03
CA LEU A 599 14.50 6.38 -0.25
C LEU A 599 15.81 6.55 0.53
N LEU A 600 16.47 7.71 0.41
CA LEU A 600 17.72 7.99 1.12
C LEU A 600 17.56 8.03 2.65
N VAL A 601 16.46 8.58 3.17
CA VAL A 601 16.17 8.57 4.62
C VAL A 601 16.06 7.14 5.14
N ILE A 602 15.37 6.25 4.42
CA ILE A 602 15.24 4.84 4.82
C ILE A 602 16.60 4.13 4.71
N THR A 603 17.36 4.36 3.65
CA THR A 603 18.71 3.80 3.51
C THR A 603 19.62 4.24 4.65
N THR A 604 19.57 5.50 5.04
CA THR A 604 20.31 6.01 6.20
C THR A 604 19.82 5.38 7.50
N ALA A 605 18.51 5.22 7.69
CA ALA A 605 17.95 4.55 8.87
C ALA A 605 18.45 3.10 9.00
N LEU A 606 18.48 2.35 7.89
CA LEU A 606 19.03 0.99 7.87
C LEU A 606 20.53 0.98 8.23
N ALA A 607 21.32 1.87 7.64
CA ALA A 607 22.74 1.97 7.96
C ALA A 607 23.01 2.32 9.44
N PHE A 608 22.14 3.13 10.07
CA PHE A 608 22.18 3.38 11.52
C PHE A 608 21.80 2.15 12.34
N SER A 609 20.78 1.41 11.91
CA SER A 609 20.33 0.17 12.57
C SER A 609 21.39 -0.92 12.56
N ASP A 610 22.12 -1.06 11.44
CA ASP A 610 23.16 -2.09 11.26
C ASP A 610 24.53 -1.68 11.82
N GLU A 611 24.64 -0.49 12.45
CA GLU A 611 25.89 0.08 12.99
C GLU A 611 27.05 0.19 11.98
N ASP A 612 26.75 0.19 10.67
CA ASP A 612 27.74 0.28 9.58
C ASP A 612 28.15 1.73 9.30
N ALA A 613 29.32 2.12 9.84
CA ALA A 613 29.86 3.47 9.69
C ALA A 613 30.10 3.90 8.23
N ILE A 614 30.46 2.98 7.33
CA ILE A 614 30.73 3.30 5.93
C ILE A 614 29.42 3.54 5.20
N ALA A 615 28.42 2.67 5.38
CA ALA A 615 27.09 2.85 4.80
C ALA A 615 26.39 4.11 5.35
N GLN A 616 26.58 4.44 6.64
CA GLN A 616 26.08 5.68 7.24
C GLN A 616 26.68 6.89 6.54
N ALA A 617 28.02 6.96 6.44
CA ALA A 617 28.70 8.07 5.78
C ALA A 617 28.31 8.21 4.30
N ALA A 618 28.22 7.09 3.58
CA ALA A 618 27.86 7.07 2.16
C ALA A 618 26.40 7.51 1.93
N SER A 619 25.45 7.00 2.72
CA SER A 619 24.03 7.37 2.62
C SER A 619 23.78 8.83 2.98
N LEU A 620 24.41 9.37 4.04
CA LEU A 620 24.34 10.80 4.38
C LEU A 620 24.96 11.66 3.27
N GLY A 621 26.12 11.26 2.73
CA GLY A 621 26.76 11.94 1.61
C GLY A 621 25.86 12.00 0.39
N MET A 622 25.23 10.88 0.03
CA MET A 622 24.26 10.80 -1.06
C MET A 622 23.02 11.65 -0.80
N PHE A 623 22.50 11.66 0.43
CA PHE A 623 21.38 12.53 0.84
C PHE A 623 21.72 14.01 0.63
N ALA A 624 22.90 14.44 1.10
CA ALA A 624 23.33 15.82 0.99
C ALA A 624 23.54 16.23 -0.47
N VAL A 625 24.26 15.44 -1.25
CA VAL A 625 24.53 15.71 -2.67
C VAL A 625 23.24 15.73 -3.49
N SER A 626 22.36 14.75 -3.28
CA SER A 626 21.08 14.65 -4.01
C SER A 626 20.16 15.82 -3.69
N SER A 627 20.07 16.21 -2.42
CA SER A 627 19.28 17.38 -2.00
C SER A 627 19.80 18.66 -2.64
N ILE A 628 21.11 18.91 -2.58
CA ILE A 628 21.73 20.09 -3.20
C ILE A 628 21.49 20.09 -4.72
N TRP A 629 21.61 18.93 -5.37
CA TRP A 629 21.37 18.79 -6.81
C TRP A 629 19.91 19.09 -7.20
N LEU A 630 18.94 18.55 -6.47
CA LEU A 630 17.51 18.76 -6.70
C LEU A 630 17.12 20.21 -6.48
N VAL A 631 17.68 20.83 -5.44
CA VAL A 631 17.54 22.26 -5.17
C VAL A 631 18.09 23.05 -6.34
N ALA A 632 19.32 22.75 -6.79
CA ALA A 632 20.01 23.44 -7.88
C ALA A 632 19.23 23.41 -9.21
N ARG A 633 18.68 22.25 -9.61
CA ARG A 633 17.98 22.09 -10.90
C ARG A 633 16.48 22.32 -10.84
N GLY A 634 15.85 22.04 -9.71
CA GLY A 634 14.39 21.96 -9.60
C GLY A 634 13.65 23.29 -9.54
N GLU A 635 14.34 24.35 -9.16
CA GLU A 635 13.72 25.67 -8.97
C GLU A 635 13.76 26.54 -10.24
N LEU A 636 14.59 26.18 -11.22
CA LEU A 636 14.93 27.00 -12.39
C LEU A 636 13.70 27.42 -13.21
N ARG A 637 12.68 26.55 -13.35
CA ARG A 637 11.46 26.87 -14.11
C ARG A 637 10.47 27.73 -13.31
N ALA A 638 10.37 27.50 -12.00
CA ALA A 638 9.56 28.34 -11.11
C ALA A 638 10.17 29.75 -10.99
N GLU A 639 11.50 29.83 -10.99
CA GLU A 639 12.27 31.07 -11.09
C GLU A 639 11.93 31.84 -12.37
N LEU A 640 12.00 31.21 -13.55
CA LEU A 640 11.64 31.84 -14.83
C LEU A 640 10.21 32.40 -14.84
N ARG A 641 9.24 31.70 -14.25
CA ARG A 641 7.86 32.21 -14.11
C ARG A 641 7.81 33.43 -13.19
N SER A 642 8.53 33.43 -12.07
CA SER A 642 8.60 34.59 -11.17
C SER A 642 9.34 35.79 -11.79
N ILE A 643 10.37 35.55 -12.61
CA ILE A 643 11.09 36.58 -13.36
C ILE A 643 10.15 37.21 -14.40
N ALA A 644 9.46 36.41 -15.21
CA ALA A 644 8.49 36.93 -16.17
C ALA A 644 7.37 37.76 -15.50
N LYS A 645 6.90 37.33 -14.32
CA LYS A 645 5.95 38.11 -13.51
C LYS A 645 6.56 39.42 -13.00
N ARG A 646 7.84 39.42 -12.58
CA ARG A 646 8.56 40.63 -12.16
C ARG A 646 8.71 41.62 -13.32
N ASP A 647 9.21 41.15 -14.46
CA ASP A 647 9.49 41.99 -15.62
C ASP A 647 8.21 42.64 -16.17
N SER A 648 7.12 41.89 -16.24
CA SER A 648 5.80 42.44 -16.61
C SER A 648 5.33 43.53 -15.63
N ARG A 649 5.57 43.39 -14.32
CA ARG A 649 5.25 44.41 -13.31
C ARG A 649 6.14 45.64 -13.40
N ILE A 650 7.44 45.46 -13.67
CA ILE A 650 8.37 46.57 -13.90
C ILE A 650 7.95 47.36 -15.14
N GLN A 651 7.52 46.67 -16.21
CA GLN A 651 6.99 47.32 -17.41
C GLN A 651 5.71 48.12 -17.11
N MET A 652 4.75 47.56 -16.36
CA MET A 652 3.56 48.30 -15.90
C MET A 652 3.94 49.56 -15.10
N ALA A 653 4.94 49.47 -14.22
CA ALA A 653 5.43 50.61 -13.46
C ALA A 653 6.07 51.68 -14.35
N ALA A 654 6.79 51.29 -15.40
CA ALA A 654 7.38 52.21 -16.37
C ALA A 654 6.32 52.90 -17.24
N GLU A 655 5.26 52.18 -17.62
CA GLU A 655 4.11 52.74 -18.36
C GLU A 655 3.32 53.73 -17.49
N ALA A 656 3.04 53.37 -16.22
CA ALA A 656 2.38 54.25 -15.26
C ALA A 656 3.20 55.53 -14.97
N SER A 657 4.54 55.43 -14.97
CA SER A 657 5.43 56.59 -14.82
C SER A 657 5.38 57.56 -16.02
N LYS A 658 5.12 57.05 -17.23
CA LYS A 658 5.02 57.87 -18.46
C LYS A 658 3.69 58.60 -18.61
N GLY A 659 2.63 58.18 -17.93
CA GLY A 659 1.29 58.79 -18.01
C GLY A 659 1.11 60.11 -17.25
N GLY A 660 2.20 60.78 -16.85
CA GLY A 660 2.21 61.90 -15.92
C GLY A 660 2.02 63.30 -16.51
N ASP A 661 1.66 63.47 -17.79
CA ASP A 661 1.49 64.80 -18.38
C ASP A 661 0.01 65.08 -18.77
N GLY A 662 -0.69 65.81 -17.89
CA GLY A 662 -1.84 66.65 -18.28
C GLY A 662 -3.29 66.16 -18.09
N GLY A 663 -3.59 65.03 -17.44
CA GLY A 663 -4.98 64.54 -17.27
C GLY A 663 -5.35 64.08 -15.86
N VAL A 664 -6.60 64.33 -15.44
CA VAL A 664 -7.17 63.95 -14.13
C VAL A 664 -6.86 62.48 -13.80
N SER A 665 -6.12 62.25 -12.71
CA SER A 665 -5.63 60.92 -12.31
C SER A 665 -6.78 59.98 -11.97
N THR A 666 -7.02 58.99 -12.82
CA THR A 666 -7.92 57.87 -12.50
C THR A 666 -7.20 56.96 -11.50
N TYR A 667 -7.84 56.61 -10.39
CA TYR A 667 -7.28 55.73 -9.36
C TYR A 667 -6.94 54.35 -9.97
N GLU A 668 -5.65 53.98 -9.97
CA GLU A 668 -5.21 52.66 -10.41
C GLU A 668 -5.40 51.64 -9.27
N PRO A 669 -6.30 50.65 -9.41
CA PRO A 669 -6.62 49.70 -8.34
C PRO A 669 -5.41 48.86 -7.91
N ILE A 670 -4.50 48.53 -8.84
CA ILE A 670 -3.27 47.78 -8.57
C ILE A 670 -2.34 48.56 -7.63
N ARG A 671 -2.20 49.87 -7.82
CA ARG A 671 -1.35 50.72 -6.97
C ARG A 671 -1.86 50.72 -5.53
N GLY A 672 -3.16 50.95 -5.34
CA GLY A 672 -3.77 50.94 -4.01
C GLY A 672 -3.72 49.57 -3.32
N GLU A 673 -3.89 48.48 -4.07
CA GLU A 673 -3.75 47.12 -3.54
C GLU A 673 -2.31 46.85 -3.05
N MET A 674 -1.30 47.27 -3.82
CA MET A 674 0.11 47.10 -3.44
C MET A 674 0.50 47.96 -2.25
N GLU A 675 0.03 49.21 -2.17
CA GLU A 675 0.23 50.09 -1.02
C GLU A 675 -0.40 49.48 0.24
N ALA A 676 -1.63 48.96 0.15
CA ALA A 676 -2.29 48.27 1.25
C ALA A 676 -1.53 47.00 1.68
N LYS A 677 -1.01 46.22 0.72
CA LYS A 677 -0.22 45.01 1.01
C LYS A 677 1.10 45.34 1.70
N ARG A 678 1.76 46.42 1.28
CA ARG A 678 2.98 46.93 1.92
C ARG A 678 2.73 47.38 3.37
N ARG A 679 1.65 48.13 3.61
CA ARG A 679 1.24 48.56 4.96
C ARG A 679 0.94 47.39 5.90
N LYS A 680 0.43 46.27 5.38
CA LYS A 680 0.17 45.05 6.16
C LYS A 680 1.44 44.22 6.45
N SER A 681 2.54 44.42 5.70
CA SER A 681 3.73 43.57 5.82
C SER A 681 4.77 44.15 6.79
N ARG A 682 5.15 43.38 7.83
CA ARG A 682 6.12 43.84 8.86
C ARG A 682 7.51 44.18 8.32
N HIS A 683 7.93 43.53 7.24
CA HIS A 683 9.28 43.67 6.68
C HIS A 683 9.37 44.78 5.62
N LYS A 684 8.25 45.22 5.03
CA LYS A 684 8.23 46.30 4.04
C LYS A 684 7.71 47.59 4.69
N GLY A 685 8.35 48.71 4.34
CA GLY A 685 7.85 50.05 4.67
C GLY A 685 7.33 50.75 3.43
N GLU A 686 6.87 51.98 3.58
CA GLU A 686 6.49 52.84 2.45
C GLU A 686 7.68 52.99 1.46
N THR A 687 7.38 53.19 0.18
CA THR A 687 8.38 53.43 -0.87
C THR A 687 7.87 54.47 -1.86
N TYR A 688 8.78 55.29 -2.35
CA TYR A 688 8.55 56.26 -3.42
C TYR A 688 8.89 55.70 -4.81
N SER A 689 9.52 54.52 -4.89
CA SER A 689 9.84 53.87 -6.16
C SER A 689 8.61 53.11 -6.69
N LEU A 690 8.10 53.55 -7.85
CA LEU A 690 6.95 52.90 -8.50
C LEU A 690 7.28 51.45 -8.87
N ALA A 691 8.50 51.18 -9.33
CA ALA A 691 8.95 49.82 -9.64
C ALA A 691 8.97 48.92 -8.40
N GLU A 692 9.46 49.42 -7.27
CA GLU A 692 9.48 48.68 -5.99
C GLU A 692 8.06 48.46 -5.43
N LEU A 693 7.14 49.40 -5.68
CA LEU A 693 5.74 49.30 -5.28
C LEU A 693 5.01 48.21 -6.08
N TYR A 694 5.16 48.22 -7.41
CA TYR A 694 4.51 47.28 -8.32
C TYR A 694 5.04 45.84 -8.22
N THR A 695 6.24 45.64 -7.67
CA THR A 695 6.81 44.30 -7.40
C THR A 695 6.52 43.80 -5.98
N THR A 696 5.72 44.53 -5.18
CA THR A 696 5.46 44.19 -3.76
C THR A 696 4.94 42.77 -3.54
N ASP A 697 4.14 42.22 -4.45
CA ASP A 697 3.59 40.86 -4.37
C ASP A 697 4.42 39.78 -5.09
N VAL A 698 5.50 40.17 -5.75
CA VAL A 698 6.32 39.27 -6.56
C VAL A 698 7.37 38.65 -5.65
N SER A 699 7.14 37.40 -5.28
CA SER A 699 8.08 36.60 -4.49
C SER A 699 8.25 35.22 -5.12
N HIS A 700 9.47 34.70 -5.11
CA HIS A 700 9.74 33.33 -5.51
C HIS A 700 9.42 32.37 -4.36
N LYS A 701 8.49 31.43 -4.55
CA LYS A 701 8.20 30.38 -3.55
C LYS A 701 9.11 29.17 -3.81
N PRO A 702 10.13 28.90 -2.99
CA PRO A 702 11.06 27.81 -3.23
C PRO A 702 10.44 26.49 -2.75
N THR A 703 9.50 25.95 -3.52
CA THR A 703 8.70 24.77 -3.12
C THR A 703 9.54 23.52 -2.94
N VAL A 704 10.61 23.37 -3.72
CA VAL A 704 11.52 22.23 -3.62
C VAL A 704 12.35 22.33 -2.34
N VAL A 705 12.96 23.49 -2.06
CA VAL A 705 13.67 23.72 -0.79
C VAL A 705 12.75 23.52 0.42
N LEU A 706 11.52 24.05 0.38
CA LEU A 706 10.59 23.92 1.51
C LEU A 706 10.19 22.46 1.76
N ALA A 707 9.98 21.68 0.70
CA ALA A 707 9.68 20.25 0.81
C ALA A 707 10.86 19.47 1.41
N ILE A 708 12.09 19.78 1.00
CA ILE A 708 13.31 19.17 1.54
C ILE A 708 13.49 19.55 3.01
N LEU A 709 13.31 20.83 3.36
CA LEU A 709 13.34 21.30 4.75
C LEU A 709 12.32 20.54 5.60
N ALA A 710 11.07 20.43 5.14
CA ALA A 710 10.01 19.72 5.85
C ALA A 710 10.36 18.24 6.08
N LEU A 711 10.92 17.56 5.07
CA LEU A 711 11.34 16.17 5.19
C LEU A 711 12.50 16.01 6.18
N VAL A 712 13.56 16.81 6.07
CA VAL A 712 14.72 16.75 6.99
C VAL A 712 14.30 17.03 8.42
N LEU A 713 13.45 18.03 8.62
CA LEU A 713 12.92 18.38 9.94
C LEU A 713 12.03 17.27 10.49
N GLY A 714 11.16 16.69 9.66
CA GLY A 714 10.32 15.55 10.05
C GLY A 714 11.14 14.31 10.42
N SER A 715 12.14 13.96 9.63
CA SER A 715 13.07 12.86 9.93
C SER A 715 13.87 13.14 11.20
N GLY A 716 14.35 14.38 11.38
CA GLY A 716 15.06 14.79 12.60
C GLY A 716 14.19 14.70 13.84
N VAL A 717 12.90 15.04 13.75
CA VAL A 717 11.94 14.89 14.85
C VAL A 717 11.75 13.42 15.21
N LEU A 718 11.59 12.55 14.21
CA LEU A 718 11.40 11.12 14.43
C LEU A 718 12.65 10.48 15.04
N ILE A 719 13.84 10.78 14.49
CA ILE A 719 15.11 10.28 15.03
C ILE A 719 15.29 10.77 16.47
N GLY A 720 15.06 12.07 16.73
CA GLY A 720 15.13 12.62 18.08
C GLY A 720 14.22 11.91 19.07
N LEU A 721 12.98 11.58 18.68
CA LEU A 721 12.06 10.81 19.51
C LEU A 721 12.57 9.40 19.83
N LEU A 722 13.23 8.74 18.87
CA LEU A 722 13.71 7.36 19.02
C LEU A 722 15.03 7.28 19.80
N THR A 723 15.92 8.26 19.62
CA THR A 723 17.27 8.24 20.22
C THR A 723 17.39 9.04 21.51
N GLY A 724 16.42 9.90 21.83
CA GLY A 724 16.52 10.86 22.92
C GLY A 724 17.32 12.12 22.57
N PRO A 725 17.62 12.98 23.56
CA PRO A 725 18.36 14.24 23.37
C PRO A 725 19.76 13.98 22.82
N ASN A 726 20.04 14.46 21.59
CA ASN A 726 21.35 14.31 20.96
C ASN A 726 21.82 15.64 20.33
N PRO A 727 22.79 16.33 20.93
CA PRO A 727 23.33 17.59 20.40
C PRO A 727 23.90 17.47 18.99
N LEU A 728 24.51 16.34 18.63
CA LEU A 728 25.09 16.11 17.30
C LEU A 728 24.03 16.03 16.21
N LEU A 729 22.83 15.52 16.53
CA LEU A 729 21.69 15.52 15.61
C LEU A 729 21.30 16.95 15.25
N LEU A 730 21.14 17.82 16.25
CA LEU A 730 20.81 19.24 16.03
C LEU A 730 21.91 19.96 15.24
N VAL A 731 23.19 19.71 15.53
CA VAL A 731 24.31 20.31 14.77
C VAL A 731 24.26 19.87 13.30
N THR A 732 24.14 18.57 13.04
CA THR A 732 24.15 18.01 11.68
C THR A 732 22.97 18.54 10.87
N VAL A 733 21.76 18.50 11.45
CA VAL A 733 20.56 19.06 10.84
C VAL A 733 20.74 20.56 10.63
N GLY A 734 21.17 21.31 11.65
CA GLY A 734 21.34 22.75 11.61
C GLY A 734 22.31 23.24 10.52
N ILE A 735 23.47 22.58 10.37
CA ILE A 735 24.44 22.88 9.30
C ILE A 735 23.80 22.64 7.93
N PHE A 736 23.09 21.52 7.77
CA PHE A 736 22.44 21.19 6.51
C PHE A 736 21.32 22.17 6.13
N LEU A 737 20.43 22.51 7.08
CA LEU A 737 19.39 23.51 6.89
C LEU A 737 20.00 24.87 6.50
N THR A 738 21.11 25.25 7.15
CA THR A 738 21.82 26.49 6.85
C THR A 738 22.37 26.51 5.43
N ALA A 739 22.94 25.39 4.95
CA ALA A 739 23.41 25.26 3.57
C ALA A 739 22.27 25.39 2.55
N LEU A 740 21.13 24.72 2.80
CA LEU A 740 19.94 24.83 1.94
C LEU A 740 19.40 26.26 1.87
N ILE A 741 19.31 26.94 3.01
CA ILE A 741 18.89 28.33 3.11
C ILE A 741 19.87 29.24 2.35
N ALA A 742 21.17 29.04 2.50
CA ALA A 742 22.18 29.81 1.80
C ALA A 742 22.05 29.67 0.28
N ILE A 743 21.83 28.46 -0.22
CA ILE A 743 21.61 28.19 -1.66
C ILE A 743 20.33 28.86 -2.16
N ALA A 744 19.23 28.76 -1.41
CA ALA A 744 17.97 29.41 -1.77
C ALA A 744 18.13 30.94 -1.85
N ARG A 745 18.80 31.54 -0.85
CA ARG A 745 19.03 33.00 -0.80
C ARG A 745 19.95 33.47 -1.91
N ALA A 746 21.11 32.84 -2.08
CA ALA A 746 22.09 33.21 -3.10
C ALA A 746 21.49 33.20 -4.52
N ARG A 747 20.51 32.33 -4.78
CA ARG A 747 19.80 32.32 -6.06
C ARG A 747 18.76 33.42 -6.20
N THR A 748 17.94 33.63 -5.18
CA THR A 748 16.96 34.72 -5.22
C THR A 748 17.61 36.10 -5.33
N GLU A 749 18.79 36.28 -4.72
CA GLU A 749 19.58 37.52 -4.80
C GLU A 749 20.12 37.77 -6.23
N ARG A 750 20.64 36.72 -6.90
CA ARG A 750 21.06 36.82 -8.32
C ARG A 750 19.93 37.21 -9.27
N LEU A 751 18.69 36.91 -8.90
CA LEU A 751 17.50 37.14 -9.71
C LEU A 751 16.73 38.42 -9.33
N ASP A 752 17.21 39.15 -8.31
CA ASP A 752 16.55 40.30 -7.70
C ASP A 752 15.06 40.02 -7.38
N LEU A 753 14.84 38.85 -6.76
CA LEU A 753 13.54 38.38 -6.28
C LEU A 753 13.57 38.23 -4.76
N GLU A 754 12.44 38.48 -4.10
CA GLU A 754 12.30 38.23 -2.66
C GLU A 754 11.73 36.84 -2.37
N LEU A 755 12.17 36.23 -1.27
CA LEU A 755 11.54 35.04 -0.70
C LEU A 755 10.21 35.42 0.00
N PRO A 756 9.21 34.52 0.05
CA PRO A 756 8.01 34.73 0.85
C PRO A 756 8.39 34.85 2.32
N HIS A 757 7.62 35.61 3.09
CA HIS A 757 7.88 35.83 4.51
C HIS A 757 6.75 35.30 5.39
N ILE A 758 7.09 34.73 6.55
CA ILE A 758 6.17 34.33 7.63
C ILE A 758 6.49 35.22 8.83
N PHE A 759 5.51 35.96 9.36
CA PHE A 759 5.68 36.96 10.41
C PHE A 759 6.86 37.94 10.21
N GLY A 760 7.26 38.17 8.95
CA GLY A 760 8.36 39.07 8.58
C GLY A 760 9.74 38.40 8.41
N MET A 761 9.88 37.10 8.70
CA MET A 761 11.10 36.32 8.44
C MET A 761 10.98 35.57 7.12
N GLU A 762 12.08 35.40 6.39
CA GLU A 762 12.09 34.61 5.15
C GLU A 762 11.61 33.17 5.43
N MET A 763 10.67 32.67 4.64
CA MET A 763 9.96 31.41 4.88
C MET A 763 10.90 30.20 5.11
N PRO A 764 12.01 30.00 4.36
CA PRO A 764 12.94 28.91 4.65
C PRO A 764 13.60 29.02 6.03
N ILE A 765 13.96 30.23 6.45
CA ILE A 765 14.56 30.49 7.77
C ILE A 765 13.53 30.24 8.87
N ALA A 766 12.32 30.78 8.70
CA ALA A 766 11.21 30.57 9.62
C ALA A 766 10.90 29.07 9.82
N ALA A 767 10.82 28.31 8.73
CA ALA A 767 10.58 26.86 8.78
C ALA A 767 11.71 26.11 9.50
N ALA A 768 12.97 26.45 9.22
CA ALA A 768 14.12 25.86 9.90
C ALA A 768 14.12 26.14 11.41
N ILE A 769 13.83 27.37 11.82
CA ILE A 769 13.73 27.75 13.24
C ILE A 769 12.63 26.95 13.95
N VAL A 770 11.42 26.91 13.40
CA VAL A 770 10.30 26.14 14.00
C VAL A 770 10.64 24.65 14.07
N GLY A 771 11.22 24.09 13.01
CA GLY A 771 11.59 22.69 12.96
C GLY A 771 12.68 22.32 13.95
N LEU A 772 13.73 23.13 14.09
CA LEU A 772 14.80 22.89 15.08
C LEU A 772 14.27 22.91 16.52
N VAL A 773 13.35 23.83 16.83
CA VAL A 773 12.67 23.86 18.13
C VAL A 773 11.82 22.60 18.33
N ALA A 774 11.11 22.14 17.30
CA ALA A 774 10.34 20.90 17.38
C ALA A 774 11.22 19.66 17.60
N ILE A 775 12.37 19.56 16.91
CA ILE A 775 13.34 18.48 17.11
C ILE A 775 13.79 18.45 18.57
N HIS A 776 14.21 19.60 19.11
CA HIS A 776 14.67 19.71 20.50
C HIS A 776 13.59 19.32 21.52
N VAL A 777 12.37 19.84 21.39
CA VAL A 777 11.29 19.50 22.35
C VAL A 777 10.93 18.02 22.29
N ILE A 778 10.83 17.46 21.08
CA ILE A 778 10.41 16.07 20.88
C ILE A 778 11.53 15.08 21.26
N SER A 779 12.80 15.45 21.09
CA SER A 779 13.92 14.59 21.55
C SER A 779 13.92 14.40 23.06
N HIS A 780 13.45 15.38 23.82
CA HIS A 780 13.26 15.26 25.27
C HIS A 780 12.04 14.43 25.69
N LEU A 781 11.23 13.95 24.75
CA LEU A 781 10.21 12.93 24.99
C LEU A 781 10.72 11.50 24.71
N GLY A 782 11.91 11.37 24.15
CA GLY A 782 12.53 10.09 23.79
C GLY A 782 13.19 9.36 24.97
N PRO A 783 13.69 8.13 24.74
CA PRO A 783 14.36 7.34 25.76
C PRO A 783 15.60 8.05 26.33
N GLY A 784 15.82 7.94 27.64
CA GLY A 784 16.99 8.53 28.31
C GLY A 784 16.93 10.04 28.47
N SER A 785 15.77 10.68 28.25
CA SER A 785 15.62 12.11 28.43
C SER A 785 15.70 12.53 29.90
N SER A 786 16.27 13.72 30.12
CA SER A 786 16.41 14.33 31.42
C SER A 786 16.21 15.83 31.27
N ASN A 787 15.33 16.39 32.10
CA ASN A 787 15.10 17.83 32.14
C ASN A 787 16.30 18.63 32.69
N ARG A 788 17.40 17.95 33.05
CA ARG A 788 18.68 18.55 33.47
C ARG A 788 19.82 18.42 32.46
N ASP A 789 19.66 17.62 31.39
CA ASP A 789 20.65 17.51 30.32
C ASP A 789 20.25 18.38 29.12
N LEU A 790 20.76 19.61 29.06
CA LEU A 790 20.33 20.64 28.13
C LEU A 790 21.45 21.10 27.19
N LEU A 791 22.49 20.29 26.96
CA LEU A 791 23.56 20.64 26.00
C LEU A 791 22.98 20.88 24.59
N ASP A 792 21.96 20.13 24.22
CA ASP A 792 21.23 20.27 22.97
C ASP A 792 20.46 21.61 22.88
N MET A 793 19.97 22.15 24.00
CA MET A 793 19.42 23.50 24.10
C MET A 793 20.48 24.57 23.75
N ALA A 794 21.73 24.40 24.21
CA ALA A 794 22.82 25.32 23.86
C ALA A 794 23.11 25.33 22.35
N VAL A 795 23.07 24.15 21.73
CA VAL A 795 23.18 24.00 20.27
C VAL A 795 22.01 24.70 19.58
N LEU A 796 20.77 24.47 20.03
CA LEU A 796 19.58 25.12 19.47
C LEU A 796 19.72 26.65 19.52
N ILE A 797 20.09 27.23 20.66
CA ILE A 797 20.27 28.69 20.82
C ILE A 797 21.31 29.21 19.82
N THR A 798 22.42 28.50 19.66
CA THR A 798 23.49 28.87 18.71
C THR A 798 23.00 28.85 17.26
N LEU A 799 22.22 27.82 16.88
CA LEU A 799 21.62 27.71 15.55
C LEU A 799 20.58 28.79 15.28
N LEU A 800 19.71 29.09 16.25
CA LEU A 800 18.73 30.18 16.13
C LEU A 800 19.41 31.53 15.96
N LEU A 801 20.50 31.79 16.69
CA LEU A 801 21.31 32.99 16.54
C LEU A 801 21.94 33.07 15.15
N ALA A 802 22.52 31.97 14.66
CA ALA A 802 23.13 31.90 13.34
C ALA A 802 22.10 32.13 12.21
N LEU A 803 20.95 31.46 12.24
CA LEU A 803 19.86 31.63 11.28
C LEU A 803 19.28 33.05 11.30
N SER A 804 19.14 33.62 12.50
CA SER A 804 18.69 35.00 12.67
C SER A 804 19.71 36.01 12.15
N ALA A 805 21.01 35.79 12.37
CA ALA A 805 22.08 36.62 11.79
C ALA A 805 22.09 36.53 10.26
N ILE A 806 21.96 35.33 9.69
CA ILE A 806 21.86 35.11 8.25
C ILE A 806 20.70 35.90 7.65
N SER A 807 19.56 35.99 8.34
CA SER A 807 18.40 36.77 7.87
C SER A 807 18.67 38.27 7.69
N LEU A 808 19.72 38.81 8.31
CA LEU A 808 20.10 40.23 8.27
C LEU A 808 21.19 40.52 7.23
N ILE A 809 21.99 39.54 6.84
CA ILE A 809 23.11 39.72 5.89
C ILE A 809 22.57 40.08 4.51
N GLY A 810 23.13 41.12 3.89
CA GLY A 810 22.82 41.53 2.51
C GLY A 810 21.41 42.10 2.32
N LYS A 811 20.76 42.58 3.40
CA LYS A 811 19.39 43.10 3.34
C LYS A 811 19.30 44.60 3.61
N ASP A 812 18.49 45.27 2.80
CA ASP A 812 18.13 46.67 3.03
C ASP A 812 17.19 46.84 4.22
N ARG A 813 17.12 48.08 4.72
CA ARG A 813 16.20 48.50 5.79
C ARG A 813 16.41 47.71 7.10
N LEU A 814 17.66 47.55 7.53
CA LEU A 814 18.05 46.82 8.75
C LEU A 814 17.25 47.22 10.01
N LEU A 815 16.85 48.48 10.14
CA LEU A 815 16.03 48.96 11.27
C LEU A 815 14.66 48.26 11.38
N ASN A 816 14.10 47.75 10.27
CA ASN A 816 12.87 46.97 10.25
C ASN A 816 13.14 45.47 10.46
N ARG A 817 14.29 44.96 9.98
CA ARG A 817 14.60 43.52 10.00
C ARG A 817 15.21 43.04 11.32
N ILE A 818 16.08 43.83 11.97
CA ILE A 818 16.70 43.45 13.25
C ILE A 818 15.64 43.06 14.27
N PRO A 819 14.59 43.85 14.51
CA PRO A 819 13.61 43.47 15.51
C PRO A 819 12.75 42.24 15.18
N ILE A 820 12.60 41.93 13.88
CA ILE A 820 11.96 40.70 13.44
C ILE A 820 12.87 39.52 13.78
N ALA A 821 14.17 39.62 13.51
CA ALA A 821 15.14 38.60 13.88
C ALA A 821 15.14 38.36 15.41
N LEU A 822 15.04 39.42 16.22
CA LEU A 822 14.90 39.29 17.67
C LEU A 822 13.63 38.52 18.09
N ASP A 823 12.48 38.79 17.46
CA ASP A 823 11.25 38.02 17.73
C ASP A 823 11.40 36.54 17.38
N TRP A 824 12.13 36.23 16.31
CA TRP A 824 12.39 34.86 15.86
C TRP A 824 13.50 34.14 16.66
N ILE A 825 14.12 34.81 17.62
CA ILE A 825 14.92 34.18 18.69
C ILE A 825 14.02 33.95 19.91
N VAL A 826 13.37 35.00 20.40
CA VAL A 826 12.63 34.97 21.68
C VAL A 826 11.38 34.10 21.60
N LEU A 827 10.54 34.28 20.56
CA LEU A 827 9.25 33.60 20.46
C LEU A 827 9.40 32.07 20.29
N PRO A 828 10.29 31.56 19.42
CA PRO A 828 10.47 30.11 19.28
C PRO A 828 11.08 29.46 20.52
N LEU A 829 12.02 30.12 21.21
CA LEU A 829 12.55 29.64 22.50
C LEU A 829 11.47 29.58 23.57
N LEU A 830 10.62 30.61 23.67
CA LEU A 830 9.48 30.60 24.59
C LEU A 830 8.52 29.45 24.26
N ALA A 831 8.15 29.31 22.99
CA ALA A 831 7.23 28.28 22.55
C ALA A 831 7.78 26.88 22.85
N GLY A 832 9.05 26.64 22.53
CA GLY A 832 9.75 25.38 22.84
C GLY A 832 9.72 25.08 24.33
N ARG A 833 10.05 26.06 25.17
CA ARG A 833 10.02 25.91 26.63
C ARG A 833 8.63 25.67 27.19
N MET A 834 7.60 26.38 26.73
CA MET A 834 6.22 26.13 27.17
C MET A 834 5.76 24.73 26.78
N LEU A 835 6.03 24.31 25.54
CA LEU A 835 5.62 23.00 25.05
C LEU A 835 6.34 21.88 25.80
N GLY A 836 7.66 21.98 26.00
CA GLY A 836 8.43 20.99 26.77
C GLY A 836 8.04 20.95 28.25
N ALA A 837 7.73 22.09 28.87
CA ALA A 837 7.30 22.12 30.27
C ALA A 837 5.93 21.44 30.49
N VAL A 838 5.00 21.58 29.54
CA VAL A 838 3.67 20.95 29.62
C VAL A 838 3.72 19.46 29.24
N MET A 839 4.63 19.06 28.35
CA MET A 839 4.76 17.69 27.88
C MET A 839 5.69 16.88 28.79
N VAL A 840 5.12 16.26 29.83
CA VAL A 840 5.84 15.33 30.74
C VAL A 840 7.06 15.97 31.42
N GLU A 841 7.01 17.29 31.68
CA GLU A 841 8.13 18.05 32.26
C GLU A 841 9.47 17.86 31.51
N ALA A 842 9.40 17.63 30.19
CA ALA A 842 10.56 17.43 29.31
C ALA A 842 11.55 18.60 29.35
N LEU A 843 11.07 19.82 29.60
CA LEU A 843 11.91 21.00 29.86
C LEU A 843 11.50 21.69 31.17
N PRO A 844 12.43 22.35 31.87
CA PRO A 844 12.13 23.05 33.12
C PRO A 844 11.06 24.15 32.98
N PHE A 845 10.13 24.19 33.94
CA PHE A 845 9.07 25.18 33.98
C PHE A 845 9.63 26.62 34.02
N PRO A 846 8.95 27.60 33.41
CA PRO A 846 9.26 29.03 33.58
C PRO A 846 9.45 29.43 35.05
N LEU A 847 10.40 30.32 35.31
CA LEU A 847 10.60 30.98 36.62
C LEU A 847 11.10 30.09 37.77
N THR A 848 11.41 28.81 37.55
CA THR A 848 11.82 27.86 38.62
C THR A 848 13.28 27.41 38.52
N ILE A 849 14.14 28.14 37.80
CA ILE A 849 15.48 27.66 37.45
C ILE A 849 16.54 28.24 38.37
N ASP A 850 17.31 27.36 39.02
CA ASP A 850 18.64 27.70 39.49
C ASP A 850 19.70 27.37 38.41
N PRO A 851 20.32 28.37 37.76
CA PRO A 851 21.30 28.14 36.69
C PRO A 851 22.65 27.63 37.23
N PHE A 852 22.87 27.62 38.54
CA PHE A 852 24.13 27.25 39.19
C PHE A 852 24.12 25.84 39.80
N GLU A 853 22.97 25.17 39.86
CA GLU A 853 22.75 23.88 40.53
C GLU A 853 22.88 22.63 39.60
N GLY A 854 23.96 22.50 38.84
CA GLY A 854 24.13 21.34 37.95
C GLY A 854 25.51 21.19 37.30
N ASN A 855 25.61 20.27 36.32
CA ASN A 855 26.82 20.04 35.53
C ASN A 855 27.18 21.29 34.70
N MET A 856 28.47 21.60 34.57
CA MET A 856 28.95 22.76 33.82
C MET A 856 28.49 22.76 32.35
N LEU A 857 28.56 21.62 31.69
CA LEU A 857 28.39 21.51 30.24
C LEU A 857 26.92 21.24 29.86
N GLU A 858 26.24 20.40 30.64
CA GLU A 858 24.86 19.96 30.40
C GLU A 858 23.81 20.93 30.99
N TRP A 859 24.14 21.70 32.04
CA TRP A 859 23.19 22.58 32.73
C TRP A 859 23.61 24.06 32.74
N LYS A 860 24.78 24.37 33.32
CA LYS A 860 25.20 25.77 33.54
C LYS A 860 25.42 26.51 32.22
N LEU A 861 26.16 25.90 31.29
CA LEU A 861 26.48 26.50 30.00
C LEU A 861 25.23 26.84 29.17
N PRO A 862 24.25 25.94 28.99
CA PRO A 862 23.00 26.26 28.29
C PRO A 862 22.24 27.46 28.88
N TRP A 863 22.09 27.53 30.20
CA TRP A 863 21.39 28.64 30.86
C TRP A 863 22.16 29.96 30.76
N LEU A 864 23.47 29.95 30.98
CA LEU A 864 24.31 31.14 30.84
C LEU A 864 24.34 31.65 29.39
N LEU A 865 24.37 30.74 28.41
CA LEU A 865 24.30 31.08 26.99
C LEU A 865 22.94 31.71 26.65
N LEU A 866 21.84 31.09 27.10
CA LEU A 866 20.49 31.60 26.90
C LEU A 866 20.35 33.02 27.44
N GLU A 867 20.77 33.23 28.69
CA GLU A 867 20.69 34.52 29.36
C GLU A 867 21.52 35.59 28.64
N SER A 868 22.73 35.23 28.22
CA SER A 868 23.62 36.12 27.44
C SER A 868 22.98 36.54 26.11
N VAL A 869 22.33 35.60 25.41
CA VAL A 869 21.62 35.87 24.15
C VAL A 869 20.39 36.73 24.38
N LEU A 870 19.63 36.52 25.46
CA LEU A 870 18.49 37.36 25.81
C LEU A 870 18.92 38.80 26.16
N ILE A 871 20.01 38.97 26.92
CA ILE A 871 20.61 40.29 27.18
C ILE A 871 20.98 40.98 25.86
N LEU A 872 21.65 40.27 24.95
CA LEU A 872 21.99 40.79 23.63
C LEU A 872 20.74 41.19 22.84
N CYS A 873 19.67 40.41 22.91
CA CYS A 873 18.39 40.73 22.26
C CYS A 873 17.80 42.04 22.80
N VAL A 874 17.78 42.22 24.12
CA VAL A 874 17.28 43.44 24.76
C VAL A 874 18.15 44.65 24.42
N ILE A 875 19.48 44.50 24.42
CA ILE A 875 20.41 45.57 24.06
C ILE A 875 20.23 45.97 22.59
N ALA A 876 20.19 45.00 21.67
CA ALA A 876 19.96 45.25 20.25
C ALA A 876 18.63 45.98 20.02
N ASP A 877 17.60 45.60 20.77
CA ASP A 877 16.29 46.25 20.74
C ASP A 877 16.34 47.73 21.14
N ILE A 878 17.05 48.05 22.23
CA ILE A 878 17.29 49.44 22.69
C ILE A 878 18.04 50.24 21.64
N LEU A 879 19.07 49.66 21.03
CA LEU A 879 19.90 50.33 20.02
C LEU A 879 19.08 50.66 18.76
N VAL A 880 18.23 49.73 18.31
CA VAL A 880 17.36 49.96 17.15
C VAL A 880 16.33 51.05 17.43
N ASP A 881 15.72 51.04 18.62
CA ASP A 881 14.75 52.06 19.04
C ASP A 881 15.40 53.45 19.05
N ARG A 882 16.56 53.60 19.71
CA ARG A 882 17.33 54.85 19.73
C ARG A 882 17.72 55.31 18.33
N LYS A 883 18.13 54.40 17.45
CA LYS A 883 18.52 54.77 16.07
C LYS A 883 17.33 55.21 15.22
N ARG A 884 16.14 54.66 15.45
CA ARG A 884 14.90 55.11 14.79
C ARG A 884 14.50 56.52 15.21
N VAL A 885 14.60 56.83 16.51
CA VAL A 885 14.36 58.19 17.02
C VAL A 885 15.32 59.20 16.40
N GLN A 886 16.60 58.86 16.28
CA GLN A 886 17.60 59.71 15.62
C GLN A 886 17.29 60.00 14.14
N LEU A 887 16.54 59.13 13.49
CA LEU A 887 16.18 59.26 12.07
C LEU A 887 14.75 59.77 11.87
N GLU A 888 14.12 60.32 12.91
CA GLU A 888 12.75 60.84 12.91
C GLU A 888 11.72 59.86 12.33
N ARG A 889 11.93 58.55 12.59
CA ARG A 889 10.99 57.51 12.16
C ARG A 889 9.96 57.22 13.24
N ASP A 890 8.73 56.98 12.80
CA ASP A 890 7.62 56.64 13.68
C ASP A 890 7.84 55.36 14.47
N ASP A 891 7.07 55.24 15.57
CA ASP A 891 6.98 54.00 16.32
C ASP A 891 6.44 52.86 15.45
N TRP A 892 7.10 51.71 15.53
CA TRP A 892 6.80 50.54 14.71
C TRP A 892 6.33 49.31 15.50
N LYS A 893 6.56 49.24 16.82
CA LYS A 893 6.13 48.10 17.65
C LYS A 893 4.70 48.25 18.16
N GLY A 894 4.27 49.49 18.37
CA GLY A 894 3.08 49.79 19.15
C GLY A 894 3.23 49.39 20.62
N ALA A 895 2.19 49.69 21.39
CA ALA A 895 2.22 49.55 22.84
C ALA A 895 2.08 48.09 23.32
N SER A 896 1.29 47.26 22.65
CA SER A 896 1.15 45.83 23.00
C SER A 896 2.40 45.02 22.65
N GLY A 897 3.04 45.28 21.50
CA GLY A 897 4.22 44.55 21.05
C GLY A 897 5.43 44.72 21.98
N ARG A 898 5.65 45.94 22.51
CA ARG A 898 6.70 46.21 23.51
C ARG A 898 6.49 45.44 24.81
N GLY A 899 5.27 45.53 25.36
CA GLY A 899 4.92 44.86 26.61
C GLY A 899 5.01 43.34 26.51
N ALA A 900 4.47 42.76 25.44
CA ALA A 900 4.51 41.32 25.20
C ALA A 900 5.95 40.80 25.07
N ARG A 901 6.83 41.48 24.32
CA ARG A 901 8.23 41.06 24.18
C ARG A 901 8.97 41.06 25.53
N ALA A 902 8.74 42.07 26.37
CA ALA A 902 9.33 42.12 27.70
C ALA A 902 8.88 40.94 28.58
N LEU A 903 7.58 40.65 28.57
CA LEU A 903 7.02 39.47 29.24
C LEU A 903 7.62 38.16 28.71
N PHE A 904 7.76 38.02 27.40
CA PHE A 904 8.36 36.83 26.78
C PHE A 904 9.81 36.62 27.21
N VAL A 905 10.63 37.69 27.26
CA VAL A 905 12.00 37.59 27.77
C VAL A 905 12.01 37.15 29.23
N VAL A 906 11.12 37.69 30.07
CA VAL A 906 11.02 37.32 31.49
C VAL A 906 10.68 35.83 31.67
N LEU A 907 9.76 35.28 30.89
CA LEU A 907 9.35 33.87 31.02
C LEU A 907 10.45 32.87 30.61
N ILE A 908 11.47 33.32 29.87
CA ILE A 908 12.61 32.50 29.43
C ILE A 908 13.85 32.75 30.29
N SER A 909 14.04 33.98 30.77
CA SER A 909 15.20 34.39 31.57
C SER A 909 15.15 33.81 32.98
N PHE A 910 16.33 33.55 33.56
CA PHE A 910 16.45 33.25 35.00
C PHE A 910 16.59 34.52 35.86
N GLY A 911 16.54 35.72 35.26
CA GLY A 911 16.48 36.99 35.99
C GLY A 911 17.05 38.22 35.27
N PRO A 912 18.40 38.32 35.09
CA PRO A 912 19.08 39.52 34.60
C PRO A 912 18.51 40.13 33.32
N ALA A 913 18.31 39.32 32.28
CA ALA A 913 17.73 39.71 31.01
C ALA A 913 16.27 40.14 31.16
N GLY A 914 15.52 39.46 32.04
CA GLY A 914 14.16 39.82 32.41
C GLY A 914 14.07 41.22 33.03
N ILE A 915 14.93 41.54 34.01
CA ILE A 915 15.01 42.88 34.61
C ILE A 915 15.33 43.94 33.56
N LEU A 916 16.35 43.68 32.72
CA LEU A 916 16.75 44.61 31.67
C LEU A 916 15.62 44.83 30.65
N ALA A 917 14.88 43.78 30.29
CA ALA A 917 13.74 43.86 29.38
C ALA A 917 12.61 44.72 29.96
N VAL A 918 12.30 44.54 31.25
CA VAL A 918 11.29 45.32 31.97
C VAL A 918 11.70 46.79 32.07
N ALA A 919 12.93 47.07 32.49
CA ALA A 919 13.45 48.43 32.58
C ALA A 919 13.42 49.15 31.22
N SER A 920 13.86 48.45 30.16
CA SER A 920 13.80 48.94 28.79
C SER A 920 12.36 49.22 28.31
N CYS A 921 11.42 48.33 28.64
CA CYS A 921 10.02 48.48 28.28
C CYS A 921 9.35 49.67 28.98
N ILE A 922 9.68 49.90 30.27
CA ILE A 922 9.19 51.06 31.03
C ILE A 922 9.76 52.36 30.46
N ASP A 923 11.07 52.43 30.20
CA ASP A 923 11.72 53.62 29.60
C ASP A 923 11.12 53.96 28.23
N GLN A 924 11.08 52.97 27.32
CA GLN A 924 10.51 53.16 25.98
C GLN A 924 9.00 53.47 26.06
N GLY A 925 8.25 52.73 26.87
CA GLY A 925 6.81 52.92 27.03
C GLY A 925 6.46 54.30 27.58
N TRP A 926 7.27 54.82 28.50
CA TRP A 926 7.16 56.19 28.99
C TRP A 926 7.45 57.21 27.89
N ARG A 927 8.58 57.05 27.18
CA ARG A 927 9.02 57.96 26.10
C ARG A 927 7.99 58.10 24.98
N TYR A 928 7.40 56.99 24.54
CA TYR A 928 6.39 56.97 23.49
C TYR A 928 4.96 57.24 23.98
N ARG A 929 4.78 57.52 25.29
CA ARG A 929 3.46 57.68 25.94
C ARG A 929 2.53 56.50 25.66
N GLN A 930 3.01 55.30 25.96
CA GLN A 930 2.34 54.02 25.74
C GLN A 930 1.99 53.32 27.06
N PRO A 931 0.84 53.67 27.66
CA PRO A 931 0.40 53.10 28.92
C PRO A 931 0.37 51.58 28.90
N THR A 932 -0.17 50.94 27.86
CA THR A 932 -0.30 49.48 27.85
C THR A 932 1.04 48.73 27.82
N ALA A 933 2.12 49.33 27.27
CA ALA A 933 3.45 48.73 27.30
C ALA A 933 3.99 48.68 28.74
N VAL A 934 3.94 49.83 29.42
CA VAL A 934 4.34 49.96 30.83
C VAL A 934 3.46 49.08 31.71
N GLY A 935 2.16 49.00 31.40
CA GLY A 935 1.21 48.19 32.13
C GLY A 935 1.43 46.68 32.04
N LEU A 936 2.04 46.18 30.95
CA LEU A 936 2.46 44.78 30.86
C LEU A 936 3.85 44.54 31.48
N ALA A 937 4.71 45.56 31.48
CA ALA A 937 6.06 45.48 32.04
C ALA A 937 6.06 45.40 33.58
N ILE A 938 5.12 46.06 34.27
CA ILE A 938 5.03 46.04 35.74
C ILE A 938 4.80 44.62 36.29
N PRO A 939 3.76 43.88 35.86
CA PRO A 939 3.57 42.47 36.23
C PRO A 939 4.79 41.60 35.87
N ALA A 940 5.34 41.81 34.68
CA ALA A 940 6.52 41.08 34.22
C ALA A 940 7.76 41.34 35.12
N GLY A 941 7.88 42.53 35.70
CA GLY A 941 8.91 42.85 36.68
C GLY A 941 8.82 41.97 37.93
N LEU A 942 7.62 41.69 38.43
CA LEU A 942 7.42 40.79 39.56
C LEU A 942 7.72 39.33 39.20
N LEU A 943 7.33 38.90 38.00
CA LEU A 943 7.70 37.57 37.50
C LEU A 943 9.23 37.43 37.36
N ALA A 944 9.94 38.49 36.97
CA ALA A 944 11.40 38.48 36.92
C ALA A 944 12.02 38.29 38.31
N LEU A 945 11.44 38.90 39.35
CA LEU A 945 11.85 38.70 40.75
C LEU A 945 11.58 37.26 41.21
N ILE A 946 10.44 36.67 40.83
CA ILE A 946 10.14 35.25 41.11
C ILE A 946 11.18 34.35 40.45
N SER A 947 11.56 34.62 39.20
CA SER A 947 12.60 33.87 38.47
C SER A 947 13.96 33.91 39.18
N ILE A 948 14.33 35.07 39.73
CA ILE A 948 15.56 35.24 40.53
C ILE A 948 15.48 34.48 41.85
N GLY A 949 14.27 34.38 42.41
CA GLY A 949 13.97 33.64 43.63
C GLY A 949 14.43 32.20 43.65
N ALA A 950 14.50 31.56 42.48
CA ALA A 950 14.96 30.19 42.35
C ALA A 950 16.44 29.98 42.74
N TRP A 951 17.29 31.01 42.62
CA TRP A 951 18.72 30.94 42.97
C TRP A 951 19.19 32.03 43.96
N PHE A 952 18.30 32.97 44.29
CA PHE A 952 18.55 34.03 45.26
C PHE A 952 17.32 34.23 46.16
N GLU A 953 17.27 33.47 47.25
CA GLU A 953 16.14 33.34 48.18
C GLU A 953 15.60 34.69 48.68
N THR A 954 16.49 35.64 49.01
CA THR A 954 16.14 37.00 49.47
C THR A 954 15.15 37.72 48.54
N SER A 955 15.13 37.39 47.24
CA SER A 955 14.17 38.02 46.31
C SER A 955 12.73 37.55 46.50
N ILE A 956 12.49 36.31 46.95
CA ILE A 956 11.16 35.79 47.28
C ILE A 956 10.69 36.38 48.61
N ASP A 957 11.58 36.46 49.60
CA ASP A 957 11.26 36.97 50.93
C ASP A 957 10.70 38.40 50.89
N VAL A 958 11.22 39.25 50.00
CA VAL A 958 10.84 40.66 49.88
C VAL A 958 9.75 40.90 48.81
N LEU A 959 9.34 39.85 48.09
CA LEU A 959 8.36 39.94 47.00
C LEU A 959 6.99 40.44 47.47
N PRO A 960 6.41 40.00 48.62
CA PRO A 960 5.13 40.51 49.10
C PRO A 960 5.17 42.02 49.37
N GLU A 961 6.22 42.52 50.03
CA GLU A 961 6.39 43.95 50.33
C GLU A 961 6.56 44.79 49.06
N ILE A 962 7.37 44.32 48.11
CA ILE A 962 7.56 45.01 46.82
C ILE A 962 6.25 45.04 46.04
N THR A 963 5.48 43.94 46.04
CA THR A 963 4.18 43.87 45.36
C THR A 963 3.18 44.84 45.99
N LEU A 964 3.13 44.91 47.32
CA LEU A 964 2.22 45.81 48.06
C LEU A 964 2.57 47.27 47.80
N LEU A 965 3.86 47.60 47.96
CA LEU A 965 4.38 48.93 47.75
C LEU A 965 4.11 49.39 46.32
N THR A 966 4.38 48.54 45.34
CA THR A 966 4.15 48.86 43.93
C THR A 966 2.65 49.06 43.66
N GLY A 967 1.77 48.18 44.16
CA GLY A 967 0.32 48.31 44.01
C GLY A 967 -0.24 49.61 44.61
N LEU A 968 0.24 50.01 45.79
CA LEU A 968 -0.13 51.26 46.45
C LEU A 968 0.41 52.49 45.72
N VAL A 969 1.67 52.47 45.27
CA VAL A 969 2.25 53.57 44.48
C VAL A 969 1.47 53.78 43.19
N LEU A 970 1.08 52.70 42.49
CA LEU A 970 0.26 52.79 41.29
C LEU A 970 -1.14 53.33 41.57
N LEU A 971 -1.73 53.01 42.73
CA LEU A 971 -3.02 53.57 43.14
C LEU A 971 -2.94 55.08 43.35
N VAL A 972 -1.91 55.54 44.06
CA VAL A 972 -1.63 56.97 44.29
C VAL A 972 -1.40 57.67 42.96
N LEU A 973 -0.59 57.10 42.07
CA LEU A 973 -0.38 57.63 40.73
C LEU A 973 -1.69 57.68 39.93
N CYS A 974 -2.58 56.68 40.09
CA CYS A 974 -3.91 56.67 39.47
C CYS A 974 -4.74 57.86 39.96
N ALA A 975 -4.80 58.10 41.27
CA ALA A 975 -5.49 59.24 41.86
C ALA A 975 -4.94 60.59 41.34
N LEU A 976 -3.62 60.69 41.18
CA LEU A 976 -2.95 61.88 40.65
C LEU A 976 -3.22 62.13 39.16
N THR A 977 -3.82 61.19 38.43
CA THR A 977 -4.18 61.42 37.02
C THR A 977 -5.23 62.51 36.84
N VAL A 978 -6.08 62.74 37.84
CA VAL A 978 -7.10 63.82 37.82
C VAL A 978 -6.44 65.21 37.91
N PRO A 979 -5.67 65.55 38.96
CA PRO A 979 -5.05 66.88 39.06
C PRO A 979 -3.97 67.12 37.99
N LEU A 980 -3.27 66.07 37.52
CA LEU A 980 -2.18 66.19 36.55
C LEU A 980 -2.63 66.06 35.08
N LYS A 981 -3.93 65.95 34.80
CA LYS A 981 -4.49 65.73 33.44
C LYS A 981 -3.87 64.52 32.73
N GLY A 982 -3.66 63.44 33.47
CA GLY A 982 -2.99 62.20 33.05
C GLY A 982 -3.92 61.12 32.49
N GLU A 983 -5.07 61.49 31.92
CA GLU A 983 -6.17 60.58 31.52
C GLU A 983 -5.76 59.38 30.65
N LYS A 984 -4.67 59.50 29.87
CA LYS A 984 -4.14 58.39 29.07
C LYS A 984 -3.62 57.23 29.93
N TRP A 985 -3.12 57.52 31.14
CA TRP A 985 -2.48 56.55 32.04
C TRP A 985 -3.44 55.90 33.04
N THR A 986 -4.60 56.53 33.29
CA THR A 986 -5.55 56.12 34.32
C THR A 986 -5.95 54.65 34.25
N MET A 987 -6.31 54.16 33.06
CA MET A 987 -6.77 52.77 32.90
C MET A 987 -5.67 51.75 33.23
N MET A 988 -4.43 52.02 32.80
CA MET A 988 -3.30 51.14 33.08
C MET A 988 -2.96 51.11 34.57
N LEU A 989 -2.92 52.28 35.21
CA LEU A 989 -2.61 52.42 36.63
C LEU A 989 -3.67 51.75 37.51
N ALA A 990 -4.95 51.91 37.15
CA ALA A 990 -6.05 51.22 37.80
C ALA A 990 -5.88 49.70 37.66
N VAL A 991 -5.75 49.17 36.44
CA VAL A 991 -5.61 47.71 36.20
C VAL A 991 -4.45 47.08 36.96
N ASN A 992 -3.26 47.69 36.90
CA ASN A 992 -2.12 47.13 37.60
C ASN A 992 -2.25 47.26 39.12
N SER A 993 -2.78 48.37 39.64
CA SER A 993 -3.01 48.50 41.07
C SER A 993 -4.00 47.45 41.59
N HIS A 994 -5.10 47.20 40.87
CA HIS A 994 -6.05 46.13 41.22
C HIS A 994 -5.37 44.77 41.19
N MET A 995 -4.69 44.45 40.09
CA MET A 995 -4.03 43.15 39.93
C MET A 995 -3.04 42.89 41.07
N LEU A 996 -2.18 43.86 41.41
CA LEU A 996 -1.17 43.67 42.46
C LEU A 996 -1.76 43.59 43.87
N LEU A 997 -2.70 44.48 44.20
CA LEU A 997 -3.29 44.53 45.55
C LEU A 997 -4.21 43.34 45.83
N ILE A 998 -4.93 42.86 44.81
CA ILE A 998 -5.77 41.64 44.93
C ILE A 998 -4.90 40.39 45.02
N MET A 999 -3.80 40.30 44.26
CA MET A 999 -2.87 39.15 44.31
C MET A 999 -2.30 38.94 45.72
N ILE A 1000 -1.98 40.00 46.46
CA ILE A 1000 -1.52 39.90 47.85
C ILE A 1000 -2.61 39.33 48.77
N GLY A 1001 -3.86 39.73 48.53
CA GLY A 1001 -5.03 39.19 49.22
C GLY A 1001 -5.22 37.70 48.99
N LEU A 1002 -5.16 37.27 47.72
CA LEU A 1002 -5.32 35.88 47.33
C LEU A 1002 -4.16 34.98 47.76
N ALA A 1003 -2.93 35.50 47.79
CA ALA A 1003 -1.74 34.78 48.21
C ALA A 1003 -1.63 34.61 49.74
N GLY A 1004 -2.63 35.04 50.51
CA GLY A 1004 -2.70 34.85 51.96
C GLY A 1004 -1.80 35.78 52.79
N TYR A 1005 -1.17 36.77 52.16
CA TYR A 1005 -0.31 37.75 52.83
C TYR A 1005 -1.08 38.92 53.44
N ALA A 1006 -2.38 39.06 53.13
CA ALA A 1006 -3.26 40.05 53.75
C ALA A 1006 -4.00 39.46 54.96
N THR A 1007 -4.10 40.23 56.05
CA THR A 1007 -4.97 39.88 57.18
C THR A 1007 -6.44 40.00 56.80
N SER A 1008 -7.33 39.40 57.61
CA SER A 1008 -8.80 39.38 57.41
C SER A 1008 -9.43 40.75 57.07
N ILE A 1009 -8.85 41.84 57.57
CA ILE A 1009 -9.35 43.21 57.41
C ILE A 1009 -8.65 43.95 56.26
N VAL A 1010 -7.39 43.61 55.94
CA VAL A 1010 -6.57 44.36 54.97
C VAL A 1010 -7.13 44.23 53.55
N LEU A 1011 -7.57 43.04 53.14
CA LEU A 1011 -8.10 42.84 51.78
C LEU A 1011 -9.40 43.62 51.51
N PRO A 1012 -10.45 43.56 52.37
CA PRO A 1012 -11.63 44.44 52.21
C PRO A 1012 -11.28 45.92 52.20
N THR A 1013 -10.33 46.35 53.05
CA THR A 1013 -9.89 47.75 53.12
C THR A 1013 -9.25 48.18 51.81
N LEU A 1014 -8.37 47.36 51.22
CA LEU A 1014 -7.76 47.64 49.92
C LEU A 1014 -8.79 47.73 48.80
N LEU A 1015 -9.81 46.86 48.79
CA LEU A 1015 -10.90 46.90 47.80
C LEU A 1015 -11.76 48.16 47.93
N ILE A 1016 -12.04 48.63 49.15
CA ILE A 1016 -12.75 49.90 49.38
C ILE A 1016 -11.94 51.09 48.89
N VAL A 1017 -10.63 51.12 49.17
CA VAL A 1017 -9.75 52.21 48.70
C VAL A 1017 -9.63 52.19 47.17
N LEU A 1018 -9.54 51.01 46.55
CA LEU A 1018 -9.56 50.83 45.10
C LEU A 1018 -10.86 51.34 44.48
N SER A 1019 -12.00 50.89 45.03
CA SER A 1019 -13.35 51.30 44.64
C SER A 1019 -13.49 52.83 44.69
N THR A 1020 -13.20 53.43 45.84
CA THR A 1020 -13.31 54.87 46.05
C THR A 1020 -12.45 55.62 45.03
N THR A 1021 -11.20 55.19 44.83
CA THR A 1021 -10.27 55.85 43.92
C THR A 1021 -10.75 55.80 42.48
N VAL A 1022 -11.11 54.61 41.96
CA VAL A 1022 -11.54 54.45 40.56
C VAL A 1022 -12.89 55.10 40.31
N TRP A 1023 -13.82 55.05 41.28
CA TRP A 1023 -15.14 55.64 41.14
C TRP A 1023 -15.08 57.17 41.08
N VAL A 1024 -14.31 57.79 41.97
CA VAL A 1024 -14.07 59.24 41.99
C VAL A 1024 -13.41 59.68 40.68
N ILE A 1025 -12.39 58.96 40.21
CA ILE A 1025 -11.74 59.25 38.92
C ILE A 1025 -12.73 59.11 37.76
N GLY A 1026 -13.57 58.07 37.76
CA GLY A 1026 -14.58 57.84 36.72
C GLY A 1026 -15.61 58.96 36.62
N ILE A 1027 -15.97 59.59 37.74
CA ILE A 1027 -16.82 60.78 37.76
C ILE A 1027 -16.07 62.01 37.24
N MET A 1028 -14.85 62.25 37.74
CA MET A 1028 -14.07 63.46 37.42
C MET A 1028 -13.54 63.49 35.98
N GLN A 1029 -13.27 62.33 35.38
CA GLN A 1029 -12.81 62.19 33.99
C GLN A 1029 -13.92 61.83 32.99
N LEU A 1030 -15.19 61.77 33.43
CA LEU A 1030 -16.33 61.35 32.59
C LEU A 1030 -16.07 60.01 31.89
N ARG A 1031 -15.78 58.96 32.66
CA ARG A 1031 -15.53 57.61 32.13
C ARG A 1031 -16.49 56.61 32.73
N ARG A 1032 -17.52 56.24 31.98
CA ARG A 1032 -18.54 55.25 32.39
C ARG A 1032 -17.93 53.92 32.87
N THR A 1033 -16.92 53.40 32.18
CA THR A 1033 -16.28 52.11 32.54
C THR A 1033 -15.69 52.12 33.95
N LEU A 1034 -15.02 53.21 34.36
CA LEU A 1034 -14.44 53.33 35.69
C LEU A 1034 -15.52 53.51 36.77
N ARG A 1035 -16.62 54.21 36.46
CA ARG A 1035 -17.78 54.33 37.37
C ARG A 1035 -18.41 52.97 37.67
N ILE A 1036 -18.59 52.13 36.64
CA ILE A 1036 -19.13 50.78 36.78
C ILE A 1036 -18.13 49.89 37.56
N TRP A 1037 -16.83 50.02 37.27
CA TRP A 1037 -15.81 49.23 37.94
C TRP A 1037 -15.72 49.55 39.44
N GLY A 1038 -15.70 50.84 39.82
CA GLY A 1038 -15.75 51.23 41.22
C GLY A 1038 -16.96 50.64 41.97
N LEU A 1039 -18.16 50.72 41.38
CA LEU A 1039 -19.34 50.06 41.97
C LEU A 1039 -19.15 48.54 42.14
N ALA A 1040 -18.55 47.87 41.16
CA ALA A 1040 -18.27 46.44 41.24
C ALA A 1040 -17.24 46.12 42.34
N ASP A 1041 -16.19 46.93 42.48
CA ASP A 1041 -15.19 46.78 43.54
C ASP A 1041 -15.82 47.00 44.93
N LEU A 1042 -16.76 47.93 45.10
CA LEU A 1042 -17.51 48.10 46.35
C LEU A 1042 -18.34 46.87 46.69
N ILE A 1043 -19.08 46.32 45.71
CA ILE A 1043 -19.87 45.09 45.92
C ILE A 1043 -18.95 43.92 46.29
N LEU A 1044 -17.82 43.79 45.58
CA LEU A 1044 -16.82 42.77 45.87
C LEU A 1044 -16.21 42.96 47.26
N ALA A 1045 -15.91 44.19 47.68
CA ALA A 1045 -15.40 44.50 49.00
C ALA A 1045 -16.38 44.06 50.10
N VAL A 1046 -17.68 44.30 49.91
CA VAL A 1046 -18.73 43.85 50.85
C VAL A 1046 -18.79 42.32 50.92
N LEU A 1047 -18.80 41.63 49.78
CA LEU A 1047 -18.82 40.17 49.73
C LEU A 1047 -17.58 39.56 50.39
N VAL A 1048 -16.39 40.09 50.10
CA VAL A 1048 -15.13 39.65 50.69
C VAL A 1048 -15.10 39.95 52.19
N ALA A 1049 -15.59 41.11 52.62
CA ALA A 1049 -15.69 41.44 54.04
C ALA A 1049 -16.59 40.44 54.78
N LEU A 1050 -17.73 40.06 54.21
CA LEU A 1050 -18.66 39.08 54.80
C LEU A 1050 -18.04 37.69 54.97
N ILE A 1051 -17.09 37.32 54.10
CA ILE A 1051 -16.43 36.01 54.10
C ILE A 1051 -15.20 36.00 55.02
N PHE A 1052 -14.37 37.05 54.97
CA PHE A 1052 -13.02 37.02 55.57
C PHE A 1052 -12.92 37.78 56.90
N VAL A 1053 -13.79 38.74 57.18
CA VAL A 1053 -13.74 39.49 58.45
C VAL A 1053 -14.46 38.70 59.54
N GLN A 1054 -13.67 38.14 60.46
CA GLN A 1054 -14.20 37.46 61.64
C GLN A 1054 -15.03 38.43 62.49
N GLY A 1055 -16.23 37.99 62.90
CA GLY A 1055 -17.13 38.82 63.71
C GLY A 1055 -17.76 39.99 62.97
N ILE A 1056 -17.85 39.99 61.63
CA ILE A 1056 -18.50 41.08 60.87
C ILE A 1056 -19.99 41.30 61.21
N THR A 1057 -20.65 40.29 61.77
CA THR A 1057 -22.03 40.38 62.25
C THR A 1057 -22.13 40.97 63.67
N GLU A 1058 -21.01 41.22 64.35
CA GLU A 1058 -21.04 41.90 65.64
C GLU A 1058 -21.54 43.35 65.46
N PRO A 1059 -22.36 43.88 66.38
CA PRO A 1059 -23.00 45.18 66.20
C PRO A 1059 -22.04 46.33 65.93
N VAL A 1060 -20.86 46.32 66.57
CA VAL A 1060 -19.86 47.40 66.46
C VAL A 1060 -19.11 47.32 65.11
N THR A 1061 -18.68 46.13 64.69
CA THR A 1061 -17.97 45.93 63.42
C THR A 1061 -18.90 46.15 62.23
N LEU A 1062 -20.16 45.71 62.32
CA LEU A 1062 -21.19 45.96 61.32
C LEU A 1062 -21.50 47.45 61.20
N LEU A 1063 -21.61 48.17 62.32
CA LEU A 1063 -21.81 49.62 62.31
C LEU A 1063 -20.65 50.35 61.62
N ILE A 1064 -19.41 49.96 61.92
CA ILE A 1064 -18.21 50.54 61.26
C ILE A 1064 -18.24 50.26 59.76
N ALA A 1065 -18.55 49.02 59.33
CA ALA A 1065 -18.65 48.67 57.92
C ALA A 1065 -19.75 49.48 57.20
N LEU A 1066 -20.92 49.65 57.81
CA LEU A 1066 -22.01 50.47 57.28
C LEU A 1066 -21.65 51.95 57.20
N MET A 1067 -20.92 52.49 58.19
CA MET A 1067 -20.43 53.89 58.15
C MET A 1067 -19.44 54.11 57.00
N VAL A 1068 -18.52 53.17 56.77
CA VAL A 1068 -17.57 53.25 55.65
C VAL A 1068 -18.30 53.21 54.31
N LEU A 1069 -19.26 52.30 54.15
CA LEU A 1069 -20.09 52.18 52.95
C LEU A 1069 -20.94 53.43 52.70
N ALA A 1070 -21.54 53.99 53.74
CA ALA A 1070 -22.31 55.23 53.67
C ALA A 1070 -21.42 56.43 53.30
N GLY A 1071 -20.19 56.48 53.83
CA GLY A 1071 -19.22 57.52 53.50
C GLY A 1071 -18.81 57.51 52.03
N GLU A 1072 -18.51 56.33 51.48
CA GLU A 1072 -18.15 56.16 50.07
C GLU A 1072 -19.33 56.51 49.13
N LEU A 1073 -20.51 55.92 49.36
CA LEU A 1073 -21.72 56.21 48.57
C LEU A 1073 -22.11 57.69 48.66
N GLY A 1074 -21.95 58.32 49.83
CA GLY A 1074 -22.18 59.75 50.02
C GLY A 1074 -21.24 60.62 49.19
N LEU A 1075 -19.93 60.32 49.19
CA LEU A 1075 -18.92 61.03 48.40
C LEU A 1075 -19.22 60.93 46.89
N VAL A 1076 -19.49 59.72 46.42
CA VAL A 1076 -19.81 59.42 45.03
C VAL A 1076 -21.10 60.11 44.59
N SER A 1077 -22.15 60.03 45.41
CA SER A 1077 -23.44 60.67 45.13
C SER A 1077 -23.29 62.19 45.03
N TRP A 1078 -22.54 62.81 45.95
CA TRP A 1078 -22.24 64.24 45.93
C TRP A 1078 -21.45 64.65 44.67
N LEU A 1079 -20.37 63.92 44.33
CA LEU A 1079 -19.60 64.18 43.11
C LEU A 1079 -20.41 63.95 41.83
N GLY A 1080 -21.28 62.94 41.82
CA GLY A 1080 -22.19 62.64 40.71
C GLY A 1080 -23.20 63.75 40.48
N GLN A 1081 -23.85 64.25 41.53
CA GLN A 1081 -24.78 65.39 41.46
C GLN A 1081 -24.07 66.68 41.02
N ARG A 1082 -22.86 66.94 41.55
CA ARG A 1082 -22.08 68.13 41.17
C ARG A 1082 -21.72 68.16 39.68
N ASN A 1083 -21.50 67.00 39.07
CA ASN A 1083 -21.10 66.86 37.67
C ASN A 1083 -22.22 66.34 36.75
N GLU A 1084 -23.48 66.33 37.22
CA GLU A 1084 -24.62 65.68 36.55
C GLU A 1084 -24.82 66.12 35.10
N LYS A 1085 -24.73 67.43 34.82
CA LYS A 1085 -24.88 67.97 33.46
C LYS A 1085 -23.84 67.44 32.47
N SER A 1086 -22.60 67.24 32.93
CA SER A 1086 -21.51 66.70 32.11
C SER A 1086 -21.60 65.19 31.98
N LEU A 1087 -22.08 64.49 33.01
CA LEU A 1087 -22.27 63.04 33.00
C LEU A 1087 -23.49 62.58 32.17
N LEU A 1088 -24.46 63.46 31.90
CA LEU A 1088 -25.61 63.19 31.03
C LEU A 1088 -25.29 63.37 29.53
N GLN A 1089 -24.17 64.02 29.20
CA GLN A 1089 -23.69 64.21 27.83
C GLN A 1089 -22.76 63.08 27.34
N ASP A 1090 -22.20 62.32 28.28
CA ASP A 1090 -21.33 61.13 28.11
C ASP A 1090 -22.14 59.83 28.28
#